data_AF-A0A947G4K1-F1
#
_entry.id   AF-A0A947G4K1-F1
#
_cell.length_a   1.000
_cell.length_b   1.000
_cell.length_c   1.000
_cell.angle_alpha   90.00
_cell.angle_beta   90.00
_cell.angle_gamma   90.00
#
_symmetry.space_group_name_H-M   'P 1'
#
loop_
_entity.id
_entity.type
_entity.pdbx_description
1 polymer ?
#
loop_
_entity_poly.entity_id
_entity_poly.type
_entity_poly.pdbx_seq_one_letter_code
_entity_poly.pdbx_strand_id
1 'polypeptide(L)'
;MIKPAILLAAAMIPSLASAQQNFVPRDVTRGVVTPDGNNVAGDFDATAVASNPAGLGALGAFELDFAATAIDEDGVVGGGGWGLFIGLPLRLPFPGPSPFSITYGFAFQSVNSPDTWTGLSAGADDQDGSYLLNSIGLGTPRLSIGWTVGNFFWTNTPQVDSSVVTHHVGLQARPFDWLAFGATIRDVFEPVGRVAEEKLERSWDLELAVRPLGDWRLEVAGTARLGEDERYDFGGRVGARLYSGLSLFGSYQAVGRDFGDPGAGKSYDHRLSLGLRVDLGLSGSYAAIASNESDQSVVGHSVMVRYSAQRRPTITSTKRAVKVSWSRPASSDRKFVARVWRLAELATDDEVRGVVIDLGAAVGGYGRAAEIHQAIARLRKTGKKVVAYLRVSDQASYYAVSGADRLYLHPTTSLNLTGVAAGTIHLRDMLAKLGIQAEAVRIAEYKAAPEALIRQSSTEPARRQLRAYIEDVDSHVIAAIAAGRKIDQAALEALKAHSVVTPRQALKAKLVDGFAHPDQLGKLATRDLGGLAIGSVRGAEADSRWVYPRIAVIYVEGTISPGEPAPSLFGQTPTGPVIARAIAKARSNPEVDAVVIRVSSPGGEVQASELIAREVELTRGKKPVVVSMGDVAASGGYMASAWGDVVYASPTTLTGSIGIFALKLNARDLLPRIGVAVETHRSGEHADQNSLVRPWTEDERRGTAKQMLQLYERFVAMVAKGRKLPLARVGNLARGRVYSGAAAHAVGLIDHRGGVADAIAEARRRAKLGGTEIRLLHLPRVERSLAEILGGPSAGQGGVIAGLAPRMAGLLRVLWPARGGQTLYAALLPYFEP
;
A
#
# COMPACT_ATOMS: atom_id res chain seq x y z
N MET A 1 -35.26 -30.41 -8.47
CA MET A 1 -36.10 -31.08 -9.48
C MET A 1 -36.41 -30.10 -10.61
N ILE A 2 -35.53 -30.04 -11.60
CA ILE A 2 -35.79 -29.57 -12.97
C ILE A 2 -34.98 -30.55 -13.84
N LYS A 3 -35.68 -31.27 -14.71
CA LYS A 3 -35.16 -32.41 -15.47
C LYS A 3 -34.20 -31.95 -16.58
N PRO A 4 -33.06 -32.63 -16.80
CA PRO A 4 -32.19 -32.45 -17.95
C PRO A 4 -32.62 -33.44 -19.05
N ALA A 5 -33.28 -32.96 -20.10
CA ALA A 5 -33.47 -33.71 -21.35
C ALA A 5 -34.03 -32.75 -22.40
N ILE A 6 -33.23 -32.51 -23.43
CA ILE A 6 -33.51 -32.21 -24.86
C ILE A 6 -32.14 -31.73 -25.39
N LEU A 7 -31.27 -32.67 -25.81
CA LEU A 7 -31.14 -33.19 -27.20
C LEU A 7 -30.70 -32.06 -28.16
N LEU A 8 -29.45 -32.00 -28.64
CA LEU A 8 -28.66 -33.06 -29.29
C LEU A 8 -29.43 -33.57 -30.52
N ALA A 9 -29.45 -32.76 -31.57
CA ALA A 9 -29.96 -33.11 -32.89
C ALA A 9 -29.36 -32.16 -33.94
N ALA A 10 -28.20 -32.52 -34.48
CA ALA A 10 -27.81 -32.33 -35.89
C ALA A 10 -26.31 -32.64 -36.06
N ALA A 11 -26.00 -33.90 -36.38
CA ALA A 11 -24.92 -34.31 -37.29
C ALA A 11 -24.68 -35.84 -37.11
N MET A 12 -25.51 -36.63 -37.78
CA MET A 12 -25.23 -38.04 -38.04
C MET A 12 -25.25 -38.20 -39.56
N ILE A 13 -24.06 -38.26 -40.16
CA ILE A 13 -23.81 -38.95 -41.43
C ILE A 13 -22.48 -39.71 -41.21
N PRO A 14 -22.44 -41.03 -41.42
CA PRO A 14 -21.20 -41.79 -41.27
C PRO A 14 -20.34 -41.62 -42.51
N SER A 15 -19.05 -41.35 -42.34
CA SER A 15 -18.04 -41.67 -43.34
C SER A 15 -16.90 -42.43 -42.68
N LEU A 16 -16.96 -43.75 -42.80
CA LEU A 16 -15.81 -44.63 -42.70
C LEU A 16 -14.94 -44.40 -43.94
N ALA A 17 -13.72 -43.93 -43.72
CA ALA A 17 -12.55 -44.24 -44.55
C ALA A 17 -11.30 -43.96 -43.72
N SER A 18 -10.69 -45.00 -43.16
CA SER A 18 -9.31 -44.93 -42.69
C SER A 18 -8.41 -44.78 -43.91
N ALA A 19 -7.94 -43.56 -44.16
CA ALA A 19 -6.79 -43.33 -45.03
C ALA A 19 -5.66 -42.85 -44.12
N GLN A 20 -4.64 -43.68 -43.94
CA GLN A 20 -3.32 -43.23 -43.48
C GLN A 20 -2.80 -42.27 -44.55
N GLN A 21 -3.03 -40.96 -44.35
CA GLN A 21 -2.38 -39.90 -45.11
C GLN A 21 -1.35 -39.25 -44.21
N ASN A 22 -0.13 -39.13 -44.72
CA ASN A 22 1.00 -38.50 -44.04
C ASN A 22 0.61 -37.06 -43.63
N PHE A 23 0.45 -36.86 -42.33
CA PHE A 23 0.20 -35.56 -41.74
C PHE A 23 1.54 -34.90 -41.44
N VAL A 24 1.78 -33.68 -41.93
CA VAL A 24 3.00 -32.92 -41.60
C VAL A 24 2.74 -32.07 -40.35
N PRO A 25 3.51 -32.26 -39.27
CA PRO A 25 3.33 -31.50 -38.05
C PRO A 25 3.65 -30.01 -38.18
N ARG A 26 2.64 -29.17 -37.98
CA ARG A 26 2.75 -27.69 -38.08
C ARG A 26 3.49 -27.00 -36.92
N ASP A 27 3.82 -27.72 -35.87
CA ASP A 27 4.07 -27.15 -34.54
C ASP A 27 5.22 -27.86 -33.81
N VAL A 28 6.31 -28.15 -34.52
CA VAL A 28 7.53 -28.79 -33.97
C VAL A 28 8.25 -27.95 -32.89
N THR A 29 7.71 -26.80 -32.51
CA THR A 29 8.20 -25.93 -31.43
C THR A 29 7.19 -25.75 -30.30
N ARG A 30 6.04 -26.44 -30.37
CA ARG A 30 4.97 -26.32 -29.37
C ARG A 30 5.29 -27.20 -28.16
N GLY A 31 5.42 -26.54 -27.01
CA GLY A 31 5.68 -27.20 -25.72
C GLY A 31 4.49 -28.00 -25.19
N VAL A 32 4.63 -28.46 -23.95
CA VAL A 32 3.61 -29.27 -23.26
C VAL A 32 2.33 -28.45 -23.08
N VAL A 33 1.20 -29.04 -23.45
CA VAL A 33 -0.10 -28.41 -23.27
C VAL A 33 -0.41 -28.28 -21.78
N THR A 34 -0.72 -27.08 -21.30
CA THR A 34 -1.13 -26.87 -19.90
C THR A 34 -2.62 -27.11 -19.71
N PRO A 35 -3.07 -27.50 -18.50
CA PRO A 35 -4.49 -27.80 -18.25
C PRO A 35 -5.45 -26.66 -18.60
N ASP A 36 -5.04 -25.42 -18.43
CA ASP A 36 -5.86 -24.23 -18.73
C ASP A 36 -5.79 -23.75 -20.18
N GLY A 37 -5.06 -24.47 -21.04
CA GLY A 37 -4.93 -24.20 -22.47
C GLY A 37 -3.98 -23.04 -22.81
N ASN A 38 -4.01 -22.58 -24.07
CA ASN A 38 -3.18 -21.48 -24.56
C ASN A 38 -3.65 -20.13 -24.00
N ASN A 39 -3.21 -19.80 -22.78
CA ASN A 39 -3.52 -18.52 -22.14
C ASN A 39 -2.53 -17.44 -22.58
N VAL A 40 -3.01 -16.43 -23.30
CA VAL A 40 -2.18 -15.38 -23.93
C VAL A 40 -2.45 -13.99 -23.33
N ALA A 41 -3.60 -13.75 -22.70
CA ALA A 41 -4.00 -12.46 -22.15
C ALA A 41 -4.46 -12.52 -20.68
N GLY A 42 -4.93 -13.69 -20.22
CA GLY A 42 -5.57 -13.90 -18.93
C GLY A 42 -4.65 -13.82 -17.71
N ASP A 43 -4.90 -14.66 -16.71
CA ASP A 43 -4.02 -14.78 -15.54
C ASP A 43 -2.76 -15.55 -15.88
N PHE A 44 -1.60 -15.04 -15.48
CA PHE A 44 -0.34 -15.70 -15.76
C PHE A 44 0.23 -16.37 -14.52
N ASP A 45 0.82 -17.53 -14.74
CA ASP A 45 1.72 -18.24 -13.84
C ASP A 45 3.07 -18.48 -14.53
N ALA A 46 3.91 -19.39 -14.03
CA ALA A 46 5.23 -19.62 -14.62
C ALA A 46 5.15 -20.20 -16.05
N THR A 47 4.00 -20.78 -16.45
CA THR A 47 3.81 -21.29 -17.82
C THR A 47 3.83 -20.20 -18.89
N ALA A 48 3.72 -18.92 -18.50
CA ALA A 48 3.89 -17.77 -19.36
C ALA A 48 5.22 -17.77 -20.14
N VAL A 49 6.24 -18.48 -19.64
CA VAL A 49 7.50 -18.73 -20.37
C VAL A 49 7.28 -19.35 -21.75
N ALA A 50 6.27 -20.23 -21.89
CA ALA A 50 5.97 -20.96 -23.12
C ALA A 50 4.78 -20.37 -23.91
N SER A 51 3.81 -19.77 -23.22
CA SER A 51 2.61 -19.20 -23.85
C SER A 51 2.82 -17.76 -24.32
N ASN A 52 2.96 -16.81 -23.39
CA ASN A 52 3.22 -15.40 -23.67
C ASN A 52 4.21 -14.82 -22.65
N PRO A 53 5.48 -14.56 -23.03
CA PRO A 53 6.49 -14.07 -22.09
C PRO A 53 6.18 -12.69 -21.50
N ALA A 54 5.29 -11.90 -22.10
CA ALA A 54 4.84 -10.66 -21.49
C ALA A 54 4.10 -10.90 -20.17
N GLY A 55 3.48 -12.07 -20.00
CA GLY A 55 2.81 -12.46 -18.77
C GLY A 55 3.72 -12.53 -17.55
N LEU A 56 5.00 -12.84 -17.76
CA LEU A 56 6.01 -12.81 -16.70
C LEU A 56 6.18 -11.42 -16.10
N GLY A 57 5.99 -10.37 -16.91
CA GLY A 57 6.01 -8.98 -16.44
C GLY A 57 4.91 -8.66 -15.42
N ALA A 58 3.83 -9.46 -15.39
CA ALA A 58 2.75 -9.35 -14.41
C ALA A 58 2.91 -10.30 -13.21
N LEU A 59 3.94 -11.17 -13.20
CA LEU A 59 4.14 -12.15 -12.13
C LEU A 59 4.57 -11.45 -10.83
N GLY A 60 3.75 -11.58 -9.78
CA GLY A 60 3.92 -10.82 -8.53
C GLY A 60 4.95 -11.42 -7.57
N ALA A 61 5.28 -12.70 -7.71
CA ALA A 61 6.22 -13.41 -6.84
C ALA A 61 6.87 -14.59 -7.56
N PHE A 62 7.81 -15.25 -6.88
CA PHE A 62 8.38 -16.50 -7.35
C PHE A 62 7.30 -17.57 -7.53
N GLU A 63 7.29 -18.23 -8.69
CA GLU A 63 6.42 -19.38 -8.97
C GLU A 63 7.21 -20.52 -9.62
N LEU A 64 6.78 -21.74 -9.32
CA LEU A 64 7.29 -23.00 -9.84
C LEU A 64 6.09 -23.86 -10.23
N ASP A 65 5.98 -24.22 -11.49
CA ASP A 65 4.91 -25.06 -12.02
C ASP A 65 5.48 -26.33 -12.64
N PHE A 66 4.89 -27.48 -12.31
CA PHE A 66 5.15 -28.74 -12.98
C PHE A 66 3.85 -29.20 -13.66
N ALA A 67 3.86 -29.33 -14.98
CA ALA A 67 2.73 -29.81 -15.77
C ALA A 67 3.06 -31.14 -16.44
N ALA A 68 2.09 -32.04 -16.52
CA ALA A 68 2.18 -33.30 -17.23
C ALA A 68 0.87 -33.57 -17.96
N THR A 69 0.95 -33.93 -19.23
CA THR A 69 -0.21 -34.11 -20.11
C THR A 69 -0.01 -35.37 -20.94
N ALA A 70 -1.02 -36.23 -20.94
CA ALA A 70 -1.08 -37.41 -21.79
C ALA A 70 -2.24 -37.23 -22.79
N ILE A 71 -1.95 -37.49 -24.05
CA ILE A 71 -2.89 -37.38 -25.17
C ILE A 71 -2.90 -38.74 -25.87
N ASP A 72 -4.08 -39.20 -26.29
CA ASP A 72 -4.29 -40.48 -26.97
C ASP A 72 -3.75 -40.45 -28.41
N GLU A 73 -3.44 -41.63 -28.96
CA GLU A 73 -2.70 -41.86 -30.21
C GLU A 73 -3.39 -41.21 -31.45
N ASP A 74 -4.72 -41.07 -31.42
CA ASP A 74 -5.54 -40.45 -32.49
C ASP A 74 -5.63 -38.90 -32.39
N GLY A 75 -4.99 -38.29 -31.38
CA GLY A 75 -4.97 -36.85 -31.15
C GLY A 75 -4.03 -36.08 -32.09
N VAL A 76 -4.49 -35.76 -33.30
CA VAL A 76 -3.67 -35.24 -34.42
C VAL A 76 -2.87 -33.93 -34.17
N VAL A 77 -3.02 -33.20 -33.06
CA VAL A 77 -2.21 -31.97 -32.82
C VAL A 77 -1.98 -31.69 -31.33
N GLY A 78 -0.84 -32.03 -30.74
CA GLY A 78 -0.50 -31.53 -29.39
C GLY A 78 0.62 -32.30 -28.71
N GLY A 79 1.50 -31.57 -28.03
CA GLY A 79 2.61 -32.16 -27.28
C GLY A 79 2.14 -32.74 -25.95
N GLY A 80 1.94 -34.06 -25.91
CA GLY A 80 1.96 -34.80 -24.65
C GLY A 80 3.34 -34.70 -23.99
N GLY A 81 3.50 -35.16 -22.75
CA GLY A 81 4.76 -35.12 -22.02
C GLY A 81 4.68 -34.27 -20.75
N TRP A 82 5.81 -33.70 -20.33
CA TRP A 82 5.91 -32.99 -19.05
C TRP A 82 6.83 -31.77 -19.11
N GLY A 83 6.54 -30.76 -18.30
CA GLY A 83 7.25 -29.49 -18.26
C GLY A 83 7.43 -28.94 -16.86
N LEU A 84 8.59 -28.35 -16.61
CA LEU A 84 8.92 -27.60 -15.41
C LEU A 84 9.11 -26.12 -15.78
N PHE A 85 8.38 -25.23 -15.13
CA PHE A 85 8.36 -23.80 -15.41
C PHE A 85 8.68 -23.01 -14.15
N ILE A 86 9.53 -22.00 -14.26
CA ILE A 86 9.99 -21.14 -13.17
C ILE A 86 9.81 -19.69 -13.56
N GLY A 87 9.17 -18.91 -12.69
CA GLY A 87 9.09 -17.46 -12.81
C GLY A 87 9.75 -16.79 -11.59
N LEU A 88 10.75 -15.95 -11.83
CA LEU A 88 11.54 -15.28 -10.80
C LEU A 88 11.52 -13.76 -10.98
N PRO A 89 10.66 -13.03 -10.24
CA PRO A 89 10.68 -11.56 -10.25
C PRO A 89 11.99 -11.02 -9.66
N LEU A 90 12.73 -10.26 -10.46
CA LEU A 90 14.02 -9.69 -10.10
C LEU A 90 13.83 -8.34 -9.40
N ARG A 91 14.47 -8.18 -8.24
CA ARG A 91 14.54 -6.89 -7.54
C ARG A 91 15.80 -6.16 -7.97
N LEU A 92 15.66 -5.17 -8.84
CA LEU A 92 16.77 -4.31 -9.22
C LEU A 92 17.25 -3.46 -8.03
N PRO A 93 18.56 -3.22 -7.87
CA PRO A 93 19.15 -2.47 -6.76
C PRO A 93 18.99 -0.93 -6.87
N PHE A 94 18.06 -0.44 -7.71
CA PHE A 94 17.83 1.01 -7.83
C PHE A 94 17.07 1.56 -6.62
N PRO A 95 17.39 2.79 -6.15
CA PRO A 95 16.67 3.44 -5.08
C PRO A 95 15.24 3.76 -5.51
N GLY A 96 14.31 2.92 -5.08
CA GLY A 96 12.86 3.08 -5.27
C GLY A 96 12.24 1.98 -6.13
N PRO A 97 10.95 1.64 -5.92
CA PRO A 97 10.30 0.66 -6.78
C PRO A 97 10.16 1.25 -8.18
N SER A 98 10.85 0.63 -9.13
CA SER A 98 10.62 0.81 -10.56
C SER A 98 9.12 0.66 -10.82
N PRO A 99 8.50 1.53 -11.64
CA PRO A 99 7.12 1.33 -12.07
C PRO A 99 6.97 0.01 -12.85
N PHE A 100 8.07 -0.55 -13.36
CA PHE A 100 8.11 -1.80 -14.12
C PHE A 100 8.75 -2.93 -13.30
N SER A 101 8.11 -4.08 -13.26
CA SER A 101 8.67 -5.37 -12.85
C SER A 101 9.55 -5.93 -13.95
N ILE A 102 10.67 -6.54 -13.55
CA ILE A 102 11.47 -7.42 -14.42
C ILE A 102 11.34 -8.82 -13.83
N THR A 103 11.00 -9.80 -14.65
CA THR A 103 10.88 -11.19 -14.26
C THR A 103 11.69 -12.03 -15.21
N TYR A 104 12.55 -12.88 -14.67
CA TYR A 104 13.23 -13.92 -15.43
C TYR A 104 12.39 -15.19 -15.39
N GLY A 105 12.24 -15.84 -16.54
CA GLY A 105 11.51 -17.07 -16.69
C GLY A 105 12.39 -18.17 -17.26
N PHE A 106 12.21 -19.39 -16.80
CA PHE A 106 12.91 -20.56 -17.28
C PHE A 106 11.91 -21.71 -17.43
N ALA A 107 12.01 -22.48 -18.50
CA ALA A 107 11.26 -23.73 -18.62
C ALA A 107 12.10 -24.84 -19.25
N PHE A 108 11.93 -26.05 -18.72
CA PHE A 108 12.39 -27.28 -19.35
C PHE A 108 11.15 -28.11 -19.68
N GLN A 109 11.03 -28.57 -20.92
CA GLN A 109 9.88 -29.34 -21.39
C GLN A 109 10.37 -30.57 -22.15
N SER A 110 9.75 -31.71 -21.87
CA SER A 110 9.90 -32.95 -22.62
C SER A 110 8.55 -33.22 -23.28
N VAL A 111 8.57 -33.35 -24.59
CA VAL A 111 7.37 -33.47 -25.42
C VAL A 111 7.39 -34.81 -26.15
N ASN A 112 6.24 -35.48 -26.15
CA ASN A 112 6.00 -36.68 -26.94
C ASN A 112 5.21 -36.29 -28.19
N SER A 113 5.58 -36.80 -29.35
CA SER A 113 4.82 -36.61 -30.59
C SER A 113 3.59 -37.53 -30.60
N PRO A 114 2.48 -37.11 -31.22
CA PRO A 114 1.45 -38.05 -31.66
C PRO A 114 2.01 -38.99 -32.75
N ASP A 115 1.59 -40.26 -32.79
CA ASP A 115 2.03 -41.27 -33.78
C ASP A 115 1.89 -40.83 -35.25
N THR A 116 0.96 -39.90 -35.50
CA THR A 116 0.75 -39.25 -36.80
C THR A 116 1.94 -38.40 -37.31
N TRP A 117 2.90 -38.03 -36.45
CA TRP A 117 4.08 -37.22 -36.83
C TRP A 117 5.13 -37.97 -37.65
N THR A 118 5.23 -39.29 -37.48
CA THR A 118 6.36 -40.08 -37.99
C THR A 118 6.00 -40.93 -39.21
N GLY A 119 4.71 -41.08 -39.55
CA GLY A 119 4.25 -41.92 -40.67
C GLY A 119 4.69 -43.40 -40.57
N LEU A 120 5.25 -43.79 -39.42
CA LEU A 120 5.85 -45.07 -39.13
C LEU A 120 5.32 -45.49 -37.77
N SER A 121 4.86 -46.74 -37.66
CA SER A 121 4.43 -47.34 -36.39
C SER A 121 5.64 -47.51 -35.44
N ALA A 122 6.16 -46.41 -34.91
CA ALA A 122 7.10 -46.42 -33.80
C ALA A 122 6.28 -46.61 -32.52
N GLY A 123 6.69 -47.55 -31.67
CA GLY A 123 5.94 -47.92 -30.48
C GLY A 123 5.80 -46.76 -29.49
N ALA A 124 4.71 -46.76 -28.73
CA ALA A 124 4.24 -45.75 -27.78
C ALA A 124 5.20 -45.35 -26.62
N ASP A 125 6.47 -45.74 -26.64
CA ASP A 125 7.45 -45.55 -25.55
C ASP A 125 8.66 -44.64 -25.90
N ASP A 126 8.77 -44.11 -27.13
CA ASP A 126 9.89 -43.23 -27.50
C ASP A 126 9.60 -41.75 -27.21
N GLN A 127 10.42 -41.12 -26.35
CA GLN A 127 10.39 -39.68 -26.11
C GLN A 127 10.92 -38.93 -27.34
N ASP A 128 10.14 -38.00 -27.88
CA ASP A 128 10.43 -37.40 -29.18
C ASP A 128 11.03 -35.99 -29.17
N GLY A 129 11.09 -35.28 -28.03
CA GLY A 129 12.05 -34.17 -27.91
C GLY A 129 12.07 -33.35 -26.62
N SER A 130 13.11 -32.53 -26.44
CA SER A 130 13.33 -31.68 -25.26
C SER A 130 13.61 -30.21 -25.60
N TYR A 131 12.95 -29.29 -24.88
CA TYR A 131 13.03 -27.83 -25.05
C TYR A 131 13.51 -27.14 -23.77
N LEU A 132 14.38 -26.16 -23.97
CA LEU A 132 14.81 -25.22 -22.94
C LEU A 132 14.39 -23.82 -23.36
N LEU A 133 13.54 -23.19 -22.54
CA LEU A 133 13.08 -21.82 -22.77
C LEU A 133 13.68 -20.89 -21.72
N ASN A 134 14.25 -19.78 -22.17
CA ASN A 134 14.71 -18.69 -21.32
C ASN A 134 13.92 -17.44 -21.68
N SER A 135 13.28 -16.81 -20.71
CA SER A 135 12.42 -15.65 -20.95
C SER A 135 12.76 -14.48 -20.05
N ILE A 136 12.54 -13.28 -20.56
CA ILE A 136 12.51 -12.05 -19.77
C ILE A 136 11.20 -11.32 -20.02
N GLY A 137 10.49 -11.00 -18.94
CA GLY A 137 9.29 -10.17 -18.95
C GLY A 137 9.58 -8.82 -18.31
N LEU A 138 9.14 -7.74 -18.95
CA LEU A 138 9.25 -6.36 -18.46
C LEU A 138 7.87 -5.68 -18.55
N GLY A 139 7.37 -5.13 -17.45
CA GLY A 139 6.13 -4.37 -17.54
C GLY A 139 5.51 -3.94 -16.24
N THR A 140 4.28 -3.46 -16.35
CA THR A 140 3.39 -3.10 -15.26
C THR A 140 2.17 -4.03 -15.30
N PRO A 141 1.31 -4.05 -14.27
CA PRO A 141 0.04 -4.78 -14.34
C PRO A 141 -0.87 -4.39 -15.53
N ARG A 142 -0.66 -3.20 -16.13
CA ARG A 142 -1.44 -2.70 -17.28
C ARG A 142 -0.81 -2.97 -18.64
N LEU A 143 0.50 -3.06 -18.73
CA LEU A 143 1.21 -3.19 -19.99
C LEU A 143 2.53 -3.89 -19.73
N SER A 144 2.77 -4.99 -20.42
CA SER A 144 4.03 -5.72 -20.38
C SER A 144 4.42 -6.22 -21.74
N ILE A 145 5.72 -6.39 -21.91
CA ILE A 145 6.35 -7.04 -23.06
C ILE A 145 7.21 -8.17 -22.53
N GLY A 146 7.46 -9.17 -23.36
CA GLY A 146 8.39 -10.22 -23.01
C GLY A 146 9.06 -10.82 -24.22
N TRP A 147 10.16 -11.50 -23.96
CA TRP A 147 10.94 -12.17 -24.98
C TRP A 147 11.38 -13.54 -24.46
N THR A 148 11.18 -14.57 -25.26
CA THR A 148 11.62 -15.94 -25.02
C THR A 148 12.65 -16.33 -26.08
N VAL A 149 13.71 -17.00 -25.64
CA VAL A 149 14.65 -17.73 -26.48
C VAL A 149 14.51 -19.20 -26.15
N GLY A 150 14.12 -20.00 -27.14
CA GLY A 150 14.00 -21.45 -27.03
C GLY A 150 15.18 -22.16 -27.69
N ASN A 151 15.69 -23.22 -27.06
CA ASN A 151 16.66 -24.13 -27.65
C ASN A 151 16.09 -25.55 -27.65
N PHE A 152 16.13 -26.20 -28.81
CA PHE A 152 15.73 -27.58 -29.00
C PHE A 152 16.97 -28.44 -29.26
N PHE A 153 17.21 -29.46 -28.44
CA PHE A 153 18.52 -30.16 -28.40
C PHE A 153 18.43 -31.69 -28.36
N TRP A 154 17.24 -32.27 -28.43
CA TRP A 154 17.09 -33.73 -28.50
C TRP A 154 15.78 -34.06 -29.23
N THR A 155 15.85 -34.92 -30.25
CA THR A 155 14.71 -35.35 -31.07
C THR A 155 14.97 -36.72 -31.68
N ASN A 156 13.97 -37.61 -31.60
CA ASN A 156 13.93 -38.85 -32.37
C ASN A 156 13.19 -38.67 -33.71
N THR A 157 12.60 -37.49 -33.93
CA THR A 157 11.90 -37.10 -35.16
C THR A 157 12.92 -36.78 -36.26
N PRO A 158 13.00 -37.56 -37.36
CA PRO A 158 13.99 -37.37 -38.43
C PRO A 158 13.90 -36.00 -39.12
N GLN A 159 12.76 -35.32 -38.99
CA GLN A 159 12.52 -34.03 -39.63
C GLN A 159 13.23 -32.86 -38.94
N VAL A 160 13.68 -32.91 -37.68
CA VAL A 160 14.24 -31.72 -36.98
C VAL A 160 15.75 -31.87 -36.74
N ASP A 161 16.56 -30.94 -37.26
CA ASP A 161 18.00 -30.90 -36.96
C ASP A 161 18.23 -30.59 -35.47
N SER A 162 19.20 -31.27 -34.85
CA SER A 162 19.48 -31.20 -33.42
C SER A 162 20.17 -29.87 -33.05
N SER A 163 19.47 -28.73 -33.14
CA SER A 163 19.87 -27.43 -32.55
C SER A 163 18.96 -26.24 -32.96
N VAL A 164 17.64 -26.42 -33.08
CA VAL A 164 16.76 -25.31 -33.46
C VAL A 164 16.69 -24.25 -32.34
N VAL A 165 17.00 -23.00 -32.70
CA VAL A 165 16.82 -21.83 -31.83
C VAL A 165 15.59 -21.03 -32.27
N THR A 166 14.67 -20.81 -31.33
CA THR A 166 13.43 -20.06 -31.56
C THR A 166 13.39 -18.76 -30.76
N HIS A 167 12.66 -17.78 -31.29
CA HIS A 167 12.45 -16.50 -30.61
C HIS A 167 10.98 -16.13 -30.59
N HIS A 168 10.43 -15.89 -29.40
CA HIS A 168 9.04 -15.49 -29.23
C HIS A 168 8.98 -14.13 -28.56
N VAL A 169 8.17 -13.21 -29.10
CA VAL A 169 7.95 -11.88 -28.50
C VAL A 169 6.49 -11.76 -28.11
N GLY A 170 6.28 -11.40 -26.85
CA GLY A 170 4.98 -11.26 -26.23
C GLY A 170 4.63 -9.80 -25.94
N LEU A 171 3.33 -9.49 -26.01
CA LEU A 171 2.71 -8.26 -25.55
C LEU A 171 1.49 -8.61 -24.71
N GLN A 172 1.28 -7.89 -23.61
CA GLN A 172 0.03 -7.91 -22.85
C GLN A 172 -0.40 -6.48 -22.53
N ALA A 173 -1.68 -6.18 -22.72
CA ALA A 173 -2.30 -4.92 -22.33
C ALA A 173 -3.60 -5.17 -21.54
N ARG A 174 -3.73 -4.51 -20.38
CA ARG A 174 -4.90 -4.54 -19.49
C ARG A 174 -5.35 -3.10 -19.25
N PRO A 175 -6.09 -2.49 -20.19
CA PRO A 175 -6.53 -1.10 -20.06
C PRO A 175 -7.52 -0.91 -18.90
N PHE A 176 -8.29 -1.94 -18.57
CA PHE A 176 -9.28 -1.97 -17.49
C PHE A 176 -9.09 -3.21 -16.61
N ASP A 177 -9.75 -3.25 -15.45
CA ASP A 177 -9.76 -4.43 -14.57
C ASP A 177 -10.61 -5.60 -15.12
N TRP A 178 -11.48 -5.31 -16.11
CA TRP A 178 -12.36 -6.27 -16.76
C TRP A 178 -11.94 -6.67 -18.18
N LEU A 179 -10.88 -6.09 -18.76
CA LEU A 179 -10.47 -6.33 -20.15
C LEU A 179 -8.95 -6.52 -20.27
N ALA A 180 -8.54 -7.59 -20.93
CA ALA A 180 -7.15 -7.88 -21.26
C ALA A 180 -6.99 -8.29 -22.72
N PHE A 181 -5.85 -7.90 -23.29
CA PHE A 181 -5.38 -8.25 -24.62
C PHE A 181 -4.02 -8.91 -24.48
N GLY A 182 -3.81 -9.94 -25.27
CA GLY A 182 -2.56 -10.68 -25.35
C GLY A 182 -2.22 -10.94 -26.81
N ALA A 183 -0.94 -10.78 -27.14
CA ALA A 183 -0.41 -11.16 -28.43
C ALA A 183 0.96 -11.81 -28.23
N THR A 184 1.21 -12.92 -28.92
CA THR A 184 2.54 -13.54 -29.00
C THR A 184 2.87 -13.80 -30.45
N ILE A 185 4.01 -13.29 -30.88
CA ILE A 185 4.60 -13.62 -32.17
C ILE A 185 5.62 -14.72 -31.91
N ARG A 186 5.37 -15.91 -32.46
CA ARG A 186 6.30 -17.03 -32.38
C ARG A 186 7.23 -17.00 -33.58
N ASP A 187 8.46 -17.45 -33.39
CA ASP A 187 9.48 -17.55 -34.44
C ASP A 187 9.68 -16.22 -35.19
N VAL A 188 9.92 -15.15 -34.41
CA VAL A 188 10.07 -13.78 -34.92
C VAL A 188 11.23 -13.66 -35.92
N PHE A 189 12.30 -14.40 -35.70
CA PHE A 189 13.43 -14.50 -36.62
C PHE A 189 13.38 -15.84 -37.34
N GLU A 190 13.92 -15.90 -38.56
CA GLU A 190 14.09 -17.16 -39.28
C GLU A 190 14.91 -18.12 -38.41
N PRO A 191 14.37 -19.29 -38.03
CA PRO A 191 15.02 -20.16 -37.06
C PRO A 191 16.37 -20.65 -37.56
N VAL A 192 17.35 -20.69 -36.65
CA VAL A 192 18.68 -21.22 -36.95
C VAL A 192 18.61 -22.73 -36.77
N GLY A 193 18.45 -23.45 -37.88
CA GLY A 193 18.31 -24.92 -37.94
C GLY A 193 17.26 -25.33 -38.99
N ARG A 194 17.58 -26.29 -39.86
CA ARG A 194 16.61 -26.79 -40.86
C ARG A 194 15.75 -27.88 -40.24
N VAL A 195 14.43 -27.76 -40.35
CA VAL A 195 13.56 -28.94 -40.38
C VAL A 195 13.62 -29.43 -41.83
N ALA A 196 13.81 -30.74 -42.06
CA ALA A 196 14.06 -31.32 -43.38
C ALA A 196 13.12 -30.72 -44.45
N GLU A 197 13.71 -30.00 -45.42
CA GLU A 197 13.06 -29.34 -46.57
C GLU A 197 11.93 -28.32 -46.29
N GLU A 198 11.52 -28.10 -45.03
CA GLU A 198 10.45 -27.16 -44.64
C GLU A 198 10.92 -26.04 -43.70
N LYS A 199 10.37 -24.83 -43.90
CA LYS A 199 10.65 -23.65 -43.10
C LYS A 199 9.71 -23.61 -41.89
N LEU A 200 10.26 -23.42 -40.69
CA LEU A 200 9.45 -23.11 -39.51
C LEU A 200 8.69 -21.80 -39.74
N GLU A 201 7.37 -21.88 -39.74
CA GLU A 201 6.51 -20.75 -40.06
C GLU A 201 6.27 -19.86 -38.84
N ARG A 202 6.27 -18.55 -39.08
CA ARG A 202 5.86 -17.59 -38.03
C ARG A 202 4.38 -17.75 -37.75
N SER A 203 4.00 -17.65 -36.47
CA SER A 203 2.60 -17.60 -36.07
C SER A 203 2.32 -16.49 -35.07
N TRP A 204 1.07 -16.02 -35.10
CA TRP A 204 0.56 -14.96 -34.22
C TRP A 204 -0.56 -15.53 -33.35
N ASP A 205 -0.28 -15.67 -32.05
CA ASP A 205 -1.29 -16.01 -31.06
C ASP A 205 -1.92 -14.72 -30.53
N LEU A 206 -3.23 -14.57 -30.67
CA LEU A 206 -4.01 -13.43 -30.21
C LEU A 206 -5.07 -13.89 -29.21
N GLU A 207 -5.24 -13.16 -28.12
CA GLU A 207 -6.32 -13.39 -27.17
C GLU A 207 -6.94 -12.08 -26.69
N LEU A 208 -8.28 -12.10 -26.59
CA LEU A 208 -9.06 -11.09 -25.90
C LEU A 208 -9.79 -11.75 -24.74
N ALA A 209 -9.50 -11.31 -23.51
CA ALA A 209 -10.09 -11.84 -22.29
C ALA A 209 -10.91 -10.77 -21.56
N VAL A 210 -12.09 -11.17 -21.08
CA VAL A 210 -13.05 -10.31 -20.40
C VAL A 210 -13.45 -10.92 -19.05
N ARG A 211 -13.50 -10.07 -18.02
CA ARG A 211 -14.04 -10.38 -16.69
C ARG A 211 -15.27 -9.52 -16.43
N PRO A 212 -16.50 -9.98 -16.77
CA PRO A 212 -17.69 -9.14 -16.71
C PRO A 212 -17.99 -8.57 -15.31
N LEU A 213 -17.49 -9.22 -14.26
CA LEU A 213 -17.66 -8.82 -12.87
C LEU A 213 -16.53 -7.92 -12.33
N GLY A 214 -15.52 -7.62 -13.16
CA GLY A 214 -14.31 -6.86 -12.75
C GLY A 214 -13.39 -7.62 -11.79
N ASP A 215 -13.58 -8.94 -11.65
CA ASP A 215 -12.77 -9.84 -10.82
C ASP A 215 -12.73 -11.25 -11.42
N TRP A 216 -11.92 -12.14 -10.83
CA TRP A 216 -11.68 -13.51 -11.34
C TRP A 216 -12.87 -14.47 -11.28
N ARG A 217 -14.03 -14.08 -10.74
CA ARG A 217 -15.15 -15.02 -10.55
C ARG A 217 -15.67 -15.60 -11.87
N LEU A 218 -15.61 -14.80 -12.93
CA LEU A 218 -15.94 -15.21 -14.28
C LEU A 218 -14.96 -14.56 -15.25
N GLU A 219 -14.32 -15.40 -16.06
CA GLU A 219 -13.48 -14.98 -17.17
C GLU A 219 -13.92 -15.69 -18.45
N VAL A 220 -14.01 -14.93 -19.53
CA VAL A 220 -14.30 -15.45 -20.88
C VAL A 220 -13.25 -14.88 -21.80
N ALA A 221 -12.63 -15.72 -22.61
CA ALA A 221 -11.67 -15.26 -23.61
C ALA A 221 -11.92 -15.92 -24.96
N GLY A 222 -11.64 -15.17 -26.02
CA GLY A 222 -11.57 -15.65 -27.39
C GLY A 222 -10.14 -15.62 -27.87
N THR A 223 -9.71 -16.70 -28.53
CA THR A 223 -8.35 -16.88 -29.04
C THR A 223 -8.38 -17.03 -30.55
N ALA A 224 -7.40 -16.45 -31.23
CA ALA A 224 -7.16 -16.68 -32.64
C ALA A 224 -5.67 -16.91 -32.86
N ARG A 225 -5.34 -17.88 -33.70
CA ARG A 225 -3.97 -18.10 -34.17
C ARG A 225 -3.94 -17.95 -35.68
N LEU A 226 -2.98 -17.18 -36.16
CA LEU A 226 -2.78 -16.94 -37.59
C LEU A 226 -1.40 -17.49 -37.97
N GLY A 227 -1.30 -18.25 -39.06
CA GLY A 227 -0.05 -18.70 -39.66
C GLY A 227 0.35 -17.87 -40.89
N GLU A 228 1.61 -17.96 -41.33
CA GLU A 228 2.09 -17.34 -42.58
C GLU A 228 1.47 -17.94 -43.86
N ASP A 229 0.92 -19.15 -43.76
CA ASP A 229 0.32 -19.97 -44.83
C ASP A 229 -1.20 -19.77 -45.03
N GLU A 230 -1.76 -18.65 -44.58
CA GLU A 230 -3.21 -18.36 -44.59
C GLU A 230 -4.07 -19.38 -43.82
N ARG A 231 -3.48 -20.09 -42.84
CA ARG A 231 -4.23 -20.96 -41.92
C ARG A 231 -4.59 -20.24 -40.63
N TYR A 232 -5.77 -20.59 -40.11
CA TYR A 232 -6.38 -19.93 -38.97
C TYR A 232 -6.95 -20.95 -37.99
N ASP A 233 -6.55 -20.86 -36.73
CA ASP A 233 -7.19 -21.56 -35.63
C ASP A 233 -7.98 -20.57 -34.77
N PHE A 234 -9.13 -21.02 -34.27
CA PHE A 234 -9.96 -20.22 -33.39
C PHE A 234 -10.30 -21.00 -32.14
N GLY A 235 -10.51 -20.31 -31.03
CA GLY A 235 -10.89 -20.95 -29.80
C GLY A 235 -11.46 -19.96 -28.80
N GLY A 236 -11.73 -20.49 -27.63
CA GLY A 236 -12.12 -19.70 -26.49
C GLY A 236 -12.02 -20.48 -25.20
N ARG A 237 -12.06 -19.76 -24.09
CA ARG A 237 -12.02 -20.34 -22.76
C ARG A 237 -12.98 -19.62 -21.84
N VAL A 238 -13.55 -20.36 -20.91
CA VAL A 238 -14.39 -19.86 -19.84
C VAL A 238 -13.86 -20.40 -18.52
N GLY A 239 -13.64 -19.52 -17.56
CA GLY A 239 -13.26 -19.87 -16.20
C GLY A 239 -14.32 -19.36 -15.24
N ALA A 240 -14.79 -20.22 -14.35
CA ALA A 240 -15.73 -19.86 -13.29
C ALA A 240 -15.20 -20.35 -11.94
N ARG A 241 -15.04 -19.44 -10.99
CA ARG A 241 -14.57 -19.81 -9.67
C ARG A 241 -15.75 -19.95 -8.71
N LEU A 242 -16.01 -21.20 -8.33
CA LEU A 242 -17.18 -21.60 -7.55
C LEU A 242 -17.01 -21.32 -6.07
N TYR A 243 -15.77 -21.44 -5.57
CA TYR A 243 -15.45 -21.26 -4.15
C TYR A 243 -14.02 -20.72 -3.98
N SER A 244 -13.69 -20.23 -2.78
CA SER A 244 -12.32 -19.81 -2.46
C SER A 244 -11.37 -20.99 -2.70
N GLY A 245 -10.38 -20.80 -3.56
CA GLY A 245 -9.47 -21.86 -3.99
C GLY A 245 -10.06 -22.96 -4.87
N LEU A 246 -11.29 -22.87 -5.40
CA LEU A 246 -11.87 -23.89 -6.29
C LEU A 246 -12.46 -23.27 -7.56
N SER A 247 -11.88 -23.59 -8.71
CA SER A 247 -12.38 -23.13 -10.02
C SER A 247 -12.68 -24.28 -10.97
N LEU A 248 -13.73 -24.10 -11.78
CA LEU A 248 -13.93 -24.84 -13.01
C LEU A 248 -13.47 -24.00 -14.18
N PHE A 249 -12.94 -24.65 -15.20
CA PHE A 249 -12.66 -24.00 -16.46
C PHE A 249 -13.01 -24.95 -17.61
N GLY A 250 -13.34 -24.37 -18.74
CA GLY A 250 -13.51 -25.08 -19.99
C GLY A 250 -12.88 -24.30 -21.13
N SER A 251 -12.38 -25.01 -22.12
CA SER A 251 -11.83 -24.40 -23.32
C SER A 251 -12.31 -25.15 -24.56
N TYR A 252 -12.44 -24.40 -25.65
CA TYR A 252 -12.82 -24.90 -26.94
C TYR A 252 -11.76 -24.46 -27.96
N GLN A 253 -11.37 -25.35 -28.86
CA GLN A 253 -10.44 -25.04 -29.94
C GLN A 253 -10.90 -25.70 -31.24
N ALA A 254 -10.92 -24.93 -32.32
CA ALA A 254 -11.10 -25.39 -33.69
C ALA A 254 -9.77 -25.22 -34.42
N VAL A 255 -9.12 -26.34 -34.76
CA VAL A 255 -7.81 -26.36 -35.43
C VAL A 255 -8.02 -26.70 -36.89
N GLY A 256 -7.57 -25.84 -37.81
CA GLY A 256 -7.75 -26.10 -39.24
C GLY A 256 -6.91 -27.29 -39.70
N ARG A 257 -7.47 -28.20 -40.50
CA ARG A 257 -6.74 -29.29 -41.17
C ARG A 257 -6.59 -28.98 -42.65
N ASP A 258 -5.43 -29.33 -43.20
CA ASP A 258 -5.13 -29.22 -44.62
C ASP A 258 -4.55 -30.55 -45.07
N PHE A 259 -5.20 -31.17 -46.04
CA PHE A 259 -4.88 -32.51 -46.53
C PHE A 259 -3.95 -32.50 -47.75
N GLY A 260 -3.49 -31.32 -48.18
CA GLY A 260 -2.48 -31.19 -49.24
C GLY A 260 -2.96 -31.52 -50.66
N ASP A 261 -4.25 -31.83 -50.85
CA ASP A 261 -4.82 -32.18 -52.16
C ASP A 261 -5.56 -30.97 -52.79
N PRO A 262 -5.22 -30.55 -54.03
CA PRO A 262 -5.87 -29.41 -54.70
C PRO A 262 -7.36 -29.69 -54.98
N GLY A 263 -8.23 -29.35 -54.03
CA GLY A 263 -9.69 -29.53 -54.15
C GLY A 263 -10.37 -30.12 -52.92
N ALA A 264 -9.62 -30.63 -51.94
CA ALA A 264 -10.16 -31.03 -50.65
C ALA A 264 -10.59 -29.78 -49.85
N GLY A 265 -11.85 -29.73 -49.40
CA GLY A 265 -12.34 -28.61 -48.58
C GLY A 265 -11.56 -28.46 -47.27
N LYS A 266 -11.43 -27.22 -46.77
CA LYS A 266 -10.87 -26.96 -45.42
C LYS A 266 -11.77 -27.64 -44.37
N SER A 267 -11.20 -28.48 -43.51
CA SER A 267 -11.91 -29.10 -42.38
C SER A 267 -11.33 -28.61 -41.04
N TYR A 268 -12.08 -28.72 -39.96
CA TYR A 268 -11.66 -28.28 -38.62
C TYR A 268 -11.75 -29.44 -37.63
N ASP A 269 -10.73 -29.55 -36.78
CA ASP A 269 -10.71 -30.43 -35.62
C ASP A 269 -11.26 -29.69 -34.41
N HIS A 270 -12.35 -30.17 -33.83
CA HIS A 270 -13.07 -29.48 -32.76
C HIS A 270 -12.81 -30.14 -31.41
N ARG A 271 -12.22 -29.38 -30.49
CA ARG A 271 -11.79 -29.88 -29.20
C ARG A 271 -12.47 -29.15 -28.07
N LEU A 272 -12.89 -29.92 -27.08
CA LEU A 272 -13.46 -29.42 -25.85
C LEU A 272 -12.64 -29.94 -24.67
N SER A 273 -12.22 -29.03 -23.81
CA SER A 273 -11.52 -29.35 -22.56
C SER A 273 -12.37 -28.88 -21.38
N LEU A 274 -12.42 -29.69 -20.33
CA LEU A 274 -13.04 -29.34 -19.06
C LEU A 274 -12.08 -29.68 -17.93
N GLY A 275 -11.91 -28.75 -16.99
CA GLY A 275 -10.98 -28.95 -15.90
C GLY A 275 -11.34 -28.25 -14.61
N LEU A 276 -10.60 -28.64 -13.58
CA LEU A 276 -10.73 -28.22 -12.19
C LEU A 276 -9.40 -27.65 -11.72
N ARG A 277 -9.46 -26.54 -10.98
CA ARG A 277 -8.33 -25.94 -10.28
C ARG A 277 -8.62 -25.91 -8.79
N VAL A 278 -7.68 -26.41 -7.99
CA VAL A 278 -7.72 -26.41 -6.53
C VAL A 278 -6.49 -25.69 -5.98
N ASP A 279 -6.69 -24.58 -5.28
CA ASP A 279 -5.63 -23.83 -4.61
C ASP A 279 -5.63 -24.10 -3.10
N LEU A 280 -4.42 -24.22 -2.55
CA LEU A 280 -4.16 -24.51 -1.13
C LEU A 280 -3.22 -23.47 -0.52
N GLY A 281 -3.36 -22.21 -0.90
CA GLY A 281 -2.47 -21.14 -0.44
C GLY A 281 -1.22 -21.05 -1.29
N LEU A 282 -0.10 -21.59 -0.80
CA LEU A 282 1.18 -21.53 -1.52
C LEU A 282 1.27 -22.58 -2.62
N SER A 283 0.46 -23.62 -2.60
CA SER A 283 0.40 -24.64 -3.65
C SER A 283 -0.95 -24.67 -4.35
N GLY A 284 -1.01 -25.32 -5.51
CA GLY A 284 -2.26 -25.59 -6.21
C GLY A 284 -2.13 -26.77 -7.16
N SER A 285 -3.26 -27.38 -7.49
CA SER A 285 -3.36 -28.51 -8.42
C SER A 285 -4.44 -28.24 -9.45
N TYR A 286 -4.17 -28.67 -10.67
CA TYR A 286 -5.01 -28.44 -11.84
C TYR A 286 -5.17 -29.79 -12.51
N ALA A 287 -6.38 -30.11 -12.96
CA ALA A 287 -6.64 -31.31 -13.73
C ALA A 287 -7.63 -30.97 -14.85
N ALA A 288 -7.39 -31.42 -16.07
CA ALA A 288 -8.34 -31.28 -17.16
C ALA A 288 -8.41 -32.54 -18.01
N ILE A 289 -9.58 -32.77 -18.61
CA ILE A 289 -9.84 -33.80 -19.61
C ILE A 289 -10.25 -33.13 -20.92
N ALA A 290 -9.87 -33.73 -22.05
CA ALA A 290 -10.23 -33.26 -23.38
C ALA A 290 -10.96 -34.33 -24.20
N SER A 291 -11.85 -33.90 -25.09
CA SER A 291 -12.57 -34.74 -26.07
C SER A 291 -12.48 -34.12 -27.47
N ASN A 292 -12.53 -34.96 -28.50
CA ASN A 292 -12.61 -34.57 -29.91
C ASN A 292 -13.95 -35.01 -30.55
N GLU A 293 -14.39 -34.34 -31.61
CA GLU A 293 -15.62 -34.62 -32.35
C GLU A 293 -15.59 -35.96 -33.12
N SER A 294 -14.39 -36.48 -33.46
CA SER A 294 -14.25 -37.70 -34.27
C SER A 294 -14.70 -39.00 -33.58
N ASP A 295 -14.48 -39.16 -32.26
CA ASP A 295 -14.63 -40.47 -31.59
C ASP A 295 -15.41 -40.49 -30.28
N GLN A 296 -15.89 -39.34 -29.77
CA GLN A 296 -16.63 -39.23 -28.50
C GLN A 296 -15.93 -39.84 -27.25
N SER A 297 -14.66 -40.22 -27.34
CA SER A 297 -13.82 -40.74 -26.26
C SER A 297 -13.01 -39.62 -25.58
N VAL A 298 -12.52 -39.88 -24.36
CA VAL A 298 -11.56 -38.98 -23.68
C VAL A 298 -10.22 -39.11 -24.40
N VAL A 299 -9.82 -38.07 -25.12
CA VAL A 299 -8.60 -38.06 -25.96
C VAL A 299 -7.37 -37.57 -25.21
N GLY A 300 -7.50 -37.14 -23.94
CA GLY A 300 -6.34 -36.74 -23.15
C GLY A 300 -6.67 -36.21 -21.76
N HIS A 301 -5.66 -36.25 -20.88
CA HIS A 301 -5.73 -35.71 -19.52
C HIS A 301 -4.45 -34.94 -19.17
N SER A 302 -4.60 -33.87 -18.39
CA SER A 302 -3.48 -33.03 -17.96
C SER A 302 -3.57 -32.77 -16.46
N VAL A 303 -2.42 -32.72 -15.80
CA VAL A 303 -2.27 -32.38 -14.39
C VAL A 303 -1.18 -31.32 -14.26
N MET A 304 -1.39 -30.33 -13.40
CA MET A 304 -0.35 -29.38 -13.03
C MET A 304 -0.30 -29.18 -11.52
N VAL A 305 0.91 -29.07 -10.98
CA VAL A 305 1.16 -28.71 -9.58
C VAL A 305 1.96 -27.40 -9.55
N ARG A 306 1.44 -26.43 -8.82
CA ARG A 306 2.07 -25.12 -8.59
C ARG A 306 2.64 -25.02 -7.18
N TYR A 307 3.76 -24.36 -7.05
CA TYR A 307 4.20 -23.67 -5.84
C TYR A 307 4.43 -22.17 -6.11
N SER A 308 3.93 -21.30 -5.23
CA SER A 308 4.05 -19.84 -5.35
C SER A 308 4.43 -19.23 -4.01
N ALA A 309 5.35 -18.27 -4.03
CA ALA A 309 5.66 -17.45 -2.86
C ALA A 309 4.54 -16.44 -2.55
N GLN A 310 3.61 -16.22 -3.49
CA GLN A 310 2.38 -15.47 -3.27
C GLN A 310 1.24 -16.42 -2.91
N ARG A 311 0.53 -16.11 -1.84
CA ARG A 311 -0.51 -17.02 -1.33
C ARG A 311 -1.80 -16.88 -2.12
N ARG A 312 -2.27 -17.89 -2.84
CA ARG A 312 -3.60 -17.87 -3.49
C ARG A 312 -4.72 -18.21 -2.49
N PRO A 313 -6.01 -17.94 -2.79
CA PRO A 313 -7.11 -18.33 -1.90
C PRO A 313 -7.17 -19.86 -1.72
N THR A 314 -7.86 -20.35 -0.69
CA THR A 314 -7.80 -21.77 -0.30
C THR A 314 -9.19 -22.39 -0.08
N ILE A 315 -9.35 -23.65 -0.47
CA ILE A 315 -10.57 -24.42 -0.16
C ILE A 315 -10.74 -24.71 1.34
N THR A 316 -9.63 -24.77 2.08
CA THR A 316 -9.64 -24.96 3.53
C THR A 316 -9.62 -23.61 4.25
N SER A 317 -10.78 -22.95 4.32
CA SER A 317 -10.93 -21.76 5.15
C SER A 317 -11.10 -22.18 6.62
N THR A 318 -10.05 -22.02 7.42
CA THR A 318 -10.15 -22.18 8.87
C THR A 318 -10.42 -20.83 9.51
N LYS A 319 -11.62 -20.68 10.10
CA LYS A 319 -11.95 -19.54 10.96
C LYS A 319 -10.82 -19.36 11.97
N ARG A 320 -10.25 -18.16 12.04
CA ARG A 320 -9.02 -17.93 12.81
C ARG A 320 -9.06 -16.61 13.57
N ALA A 321 -8.09 -16.50 14.47
CA ALA A 321 -7.72 -15.25 15.09
C ALA A 321 -6.42 -14.72 14.50
N VAL A 322 -6.29 -13.39 14.43
CA VAL A 322 -5.08 -12.73 13.92
C VAL A 322 -4.46 -11.87 15.02
N LYS A 323 -3.16 -12.03 15.25
CA LYS A 323 -2.40 -11.16 16.16
C LYS A 323 -1.80 -9.97 15.41
N VAL A 324 -2.04 -8.76 15.90
CA VAL A 324 -1.42 -7.51 15.43
C VAL A 324 -0.62 -6.88 16.58
N SER A 325 0.69 -6.70 16.36
CA SER A 325 1.62 -6.26 17.41
C SER A 325 2.17 -4.85 17.17
N TRP A 326 2.15 -4.00 18.20
CA TRP A 326 2.88 -2.73 18.30
C TRP A 326 4.08 -2.92 19.22
N SER A 327 5.14 -3.56 18.70
CA SER A 327 6.37 -3.80 19.48
C SER A 327 7.28 -2.59 19.60
N ARG A 328 7.14 -1.61 18.71
CA ARG A 328 7.90 -0.36 18.71
C ARG A 328 6.97 0.82 18.46
N PRO A 329 7.25 2.00 19.04
CA PRO A 329 6.54 3.22 18.70
C PRO A 329 6.52 3.38 17.18
N ALA A 330 5.39 3.82 16.63
CA ALA A 330 5.36 4.16 15.21
C ALA A 330 6.28 5.36 15.00
N SER A 331 7.49 5.11 14.48
CA SER A 331 8.49 6.14 14.19
C SER A 331 8.03 7.15 13.14
N SER A 332 6.92 6.87 12.45
CA SER A 332 6.25 7.75 11.49
C SER A 332 4.76 7.43 11.36
N ASP A 333 3.98 8.42 10.94
CA ASP A 333 2.55 8.29 10.63
C ASP A 333 2.29 7.21 9.57
N ARG A 334 3.23 6.97 8.66
CA ARG A 334 3.11 5.91 7.65
C ARG A 334 2.96 4.52 8.25
N LYS A 335 3.83 4.17 9.21
CA LYS A 335 3.76 2.86 9.88
C LYS A 335 2.48 2.74 10.70
N PHE A 336 2.04 3.85 11.29
CA PHE A 336 0.79 3.91 12.04
C PHE A 336 -0.43 3.66 11.13
N VAL A 337 -0.55 4.40 10.02
CA VAL A 337 -1.64 4.25 9.05
C VAL A 337 -1.72 2.84 8.52
N ALA A 338 -0.59 2.21 8.15
CA ALA A 338 -0.58 0.83 7.67
C ALA A 338 -1.18 -0.16 8.68
N ARG A 339 -0.89 0.01 9.98
CA ARG A 339 -1.43 -0.87 11.03
C ARG A 339 -2.91 -0.62 11.31
N VAL A 340 -3.34 0.65 11.35
CA VAL A 340 -4.77 0.99 11.52
C VAL A 340 -5.58 0.53 10.31
N TRP A 341 -5.08 0.74 9.10
CA TRP A 341 -5.69 0.24 7.88
C TRP A 341 -5.80 -1.28 7.90
N ARG A 342 -4.76 -1.98 8.38
CA ARG A 342 -4.82 -3.44 8.55
C ARG A 342 -5.95 -3.88 9.49
N LEU A 343 -6.18 -3.17 10.60
CA LEU A 343 -7.34 -3.47 11.46
C LEU A 343 -8.67 -3.25 10.75
N ALA A 344 -8.76 -2.25 9.86
CA ALA A 344 -9.94 -2.02 9.04
C ALA A 344 -10.17 -3.14 8.01
N GLU A 345 -9.12 -3.66 7.37
CA GLU A 345 -9.20 -4.84 6.48
C GLU A 345 -9.66 -6.09 7.23
N LEU A 346 -9.11 -6.33 8.43
CA LEU A 346 -9.52 -7.46 9.26
C LEU A 346 -11.00 -7.38 9.67
N ALA A 347 -11.58 -6.17 9.73
CA ALA A 347 -13.00 -5.98 10.02
C ALA A 347 -13.92 -6.52 8.91
N THR A 348 -13.43 -6.60 7.68
CA THR A 348 -14.17 -7.10 6.50
C THR A 348 -13.75 -8.50 6.06
N ASP A 349 -12.72 -9.08 6.68
CA ASP A 349 -12.23 -10.44 6.36
C ASP A 349 -13.09 -11.51 7.04
N ASP A 350 -13.89 -12.25 6.28
CA ASP A 350 -14.84 -13.26 6.80
C ASP A 350 -14.17 -14.46 7.49
N GLU A 351 -12.90 -14.75 7.20
CA GLU A 351 -12.16 -15.83 7.87
C GLU A 351 -11.75 -15.44 9.29
N VAL A 352 -11.66 -14.14 9.56
CA VAL A 352 -11.19 -13.62 10.84
C VAL A 352 -12.37 -13.50 11.80
N ARG A 353 -12.37 -14.31 12.85
CA ARG A 353 -13.40 -14.27 13.91
C ARG A 353 -12.90 -13.63 15.20
N GLY A 354 -11.58 -13.45 15.33
CA GLY A 354 -10.96 -12.81 16.48
C GLY A 354 -9.70 -12.01 16.13
N VAL A 355 -9.39 -10.99 16.93
CA VAL A 355 -8.18 -10.18 16.80
C VAL A 355 -7.49 -10.06 18.14
N VAL A 356 -6.19 -10.30 18.17
CA VAL A 356 -5.33 -10.05 19.34
C VAL A 356 -4.50 -8.80 19.08
N ILE A 357 -4.65 -7.76 19.89
CA ILE A 357 -3.85 -6.53 19.81
C ILE A 357 -2.81 -6.55 20.92
N ASP A 358 -1.54 -6.72 20.56
CA ASP A 358 -0.41 -6.70 21.49
C ASP A 358 0.26 -5.33 21.45
N LEU A 359 -0.03 -4.50 22.44
CA LEU A 359 0.45 -3.14 22.56
C LEU A 359 1.69 -3.09 23.46
N GLY A 360 2.84 -3.32 22.84
CA GLY A 360 4.16 -3.31 23.48
C GLY A 360 4.83 -1.94 23.59
N ALA A 361 4.29 -0.93 22.93
CA ALA A 361 4.85 0.42 22.87
C ALA A 361 3.75 1.48 22.81
N ALA A 362 4.06 2.69 23.26
CA ALA A 362 3.14 3.81 23.28
C ALA A 362 2.62 4.15 21.86
N VAL A 363 1.34 4.51 21.77
CA VAL A 363 0.63 4.77 20.50
C VAL A 363 0.90 6.17 19.92
N GLY A 364 1.43 7.09 20.73
CA GLY A 364 1.60 8.50 20.38
C GLY A 364 0.58 9.37 21.11
N GLY A 365 0.08 10.41 20.44
CA GLY A 365 -0.93 11.29 21.02
C GLY A 365 -2.34 10.68 21.07
N TYR A 366 -3.26 11.43 21.68
CA TYR A 366 -4.64 11.01 21.83
C TYR A 366 -5.39 10.86 20.49
N GLY A 367 -5.00 11.59 19.44
CA GLY A 367 -5.57 11.45 18.10
C GLY A 367 -5.33 10.06 17.53
N ARG A 368 -4.09 9.59 17.56
CA ARG A 368 -3.71 8.22 17.18
C ARG A 368 -4.37 7.17 18.08
N ALA A 369 -4.42 7.41 19.39
CA ALA A 369 -5.11 6.52 20.32
C ALA A 369 -6.60 6.35 19.97
N ALA A 370 -7.28 7.44 19.61
CA ALA A 370 -8.68 7.41 19.20
C ALA A 370 -8.90 6.60 17.91
N GLU A 371 -7.97 6.65 16.94
CA GLU A 371 -8.09 5.85 15.72
C GLU A 371 -7.98 4.34 15.99
N ILE A 372 -7.12 3.93 16.93
CA ILE A 372 -7.07 2.52 17.38
C ILE A 372 -8.35 2.15 18.12
N HIS A 373 -8.84 3.02 19.01
CA HIS A 373 -10.09 2.81 19.73
C HIS A 373 -11.28 2.62 18.76
N GLN A 374 -11.36 3.46 17.73
CA GLN A 374 -12.35 3.36 16.66
C GLN A 374 -12.18 2.09 15.82
N ALA A 375 -10.95 1.67 15.54
CA ALA A 375 -10.67 0.41 14.83
C ALA A 375 -11.15 -0.81 15.63
N ILE A 376 -10.95 -0.82 16.95
CA ILE A 376 -11.48 -1.87 17.84
C ILE A 376 -13.01 -1.86 17.83
N ALA A 377 -13.63 -0.69 17.95
CA ALA A 377 -15.09 -0.56 17.87
C ALA A 377 -15.63 -1.11 16.53
N ARG A 378 -14.94 -0.85 15.42
CA ARG A 378 -15.28 -1.36 14.09
C ARG A 378 -15.21 -2.89 14.01
N LEU A 379 -14.12 -3.49 14.52
CA LEU A 379 -13.96 -4.95 14.59
C LEU A 379 -15.09 -5.60 15.38
N ARG A 380 -15.43 -5.03 16.55
CA ARG A 380 -16.50 -5.54 17.40
C ARG A 380 -17.87 -5.39 16.77
N LYS A 381 -18.13 -4.29 16.07
CA LYS A 381 -19.38 -4.07 15.32
C LYS A 381 -19.61 -5.12 14.23
N THR A 382 -18.55 -5.70 13.65
CA THR A 382 -18.67 -6.81 12.69
C THR A 382 -18.73 -8.20 13.34
N GLY A 383 -18.91 -8.26 14.67
CA GLY A 383 -19.06 -9.50 15.43
C GLY A 383 -17.75 -10.22 15.74
N LYS A 384 -16.59 -9.58 15.50
CA LYS A 384 -15.28 -10.14 15.83
C LYS A 384 -14.94 -9.87 17.28
N LYS A 385 -14.41 -10.87 17.96
CA LYS A 385 -13.94 -10.72 19.35
C LYS A 385 -12.53 -10.10 19.37
N VAL A 386 -12.28 -9.14 20.25
CA VAL A 386 -11.00 -8.46 20.37
C VAL A 386 -10.40 -8.68 21.75
N VAL A 387 -9.19 -9.26 21.78
CA VAL A 387 -8.36 -9.39 23.00
C VAL A 387 -7.20 -8.41 22.89
N ALA A 388 -7.04 -7.53 23.86
CA ALA A 388 -5.92 -6.62 23.95
C ALA A 388 -4.95 -7.05 25.05
N TYR A 389 -3.66 -6.87 24.81
CA TYR A 389 -2.60 -7.03 25.79
C TYR A 389 -1.79 -5.75 25.83
N LEU A 390 -1.84 -5.06 26.96
CA LEU A 390 -1.21 -3.76 27.16
C LEU A 390 0.03 -3.92 28.05
N ARG A 391 1.19 -3.52 27.54
CA ARG A 391 2.48 -3.58 28.26
C ARG A 391 3.05 -2.21 28.63
N VAL A 392 2.37 -1.14 28.23
CA VAL A 392 2.73 0.24 28.57
C VAL A 392 1.71 0.82 29.54
N SER A 393 2.15 1.76 30.37
CA SER A 393 1.34 2.30 31.47
C SER A 393 0.57 3.58 31.12
N ASP A 394 0.79 4.17 29.95
CA ASP A 394 0.27 5.49 29.63
C ASP A 394 -1.25 5.52 29.31
N GLN A 395 -1.90 6.62 29.69
CA GLN A 395 -3.35 6.81 29.53
C GLN A 395 -3.81 6.72 28.08
N ALA A 396 -3.04 7.25 27.11
CA ALA A 396 -3.42 7.26 25.70
C ALA A 396 -3.44 5.84 25.12
N SER A 397 -2.43 5.04 25.43
CA SER A 397 -2.37 3.63 25.06
C SER A 397 -3.45 2.79 25.72
N TYR A 398 -3.77 3.06 26.99
CA TYR A 398 -4.89 2.42 27.67
C TYR A 398 -6.24 2.81 27.03
N TYR A 399 -6.46 4.09 26.76
CA TYR A 399 -7.62 4.58 26.02
C TYR A 399 -7.79 3.87 24.67
N ALA A 400 -6.70 3.74 23.90
CA ALA A 400 -6.68 3.09 22.60
C ALA A 400 -7.28 1.67 22.62
N VAL A 401 -7.04 0.90 23.69
CA VAL A 401 -7.47 -0.51 23.80
C VAL A 401 -8.61 -0.75 24.78
N SER A 402 -9.06 0.27 25.51
CA SER A 402 -10.11 0.18 26.54
C SER A 402 -11.44 -0.37 26.02
N GLY A 403 -11.69 -0.28 24.71
CA GLY A 403 -12.88 -0.82 24.06
C GLY A 403 -12.81 -2.31 23.67
N ALA A 404 -11.72 -3.02 23.97
CA ALA A 404 -11.59 -4.46 23.67
C ALA A 404 -12.52 -5.33 24.53
N ASP A 405 -12.87 -6.52 24.04
CA ASP A 405 -13.72 -7.46 24.81
C ASP A 405 -12.99 -8.06 26.01
N ARG A 406 -11.66 -8.24 25.89
CA ARG A 406 -10.77 -8.63 26.98
C ARG A 406 -9.52 -7.80 26.95
N LEU A 407 -9.07 -7.32 28.11
CA LEU A 407 -7.84 -6.56 28.27
C LEU A 407 -6.96 -7.17 29.36
N TYR A 408 -5.77 -7.60 28.96
CA TYR A 408 -4.75 -8.16 29.85
C TYR A 408 -3.60 -7.19 30.06
N LEU A 409 -3.04 -7.19 31.28
CA LEU A 409 -1.78 -6.52 31.61
C LEU A 409 -0.70 -7.52 32.00
N HIS A 410 0.56 -7.12 31.91
CA HIS A 410 1.59 -7.81 32.66
C HIS A 410 1.34 -7.61 34.17
N PRO A 411 1.61 -8.61 35.06
CA PRO A 411 1.36 -8.49 36.49
C PRO A 411 2.05 -7.32 37.20
N THR A 412 3.06 -6.72 36.57
CA THR A 412 3.81 -5.56 37.10
C THR A 412 3.47 -4.24 36.41
N THR A 413 2.66 -4.25 35.34
CA THR A 413 2.29 -3.03 34.62
C THR A 413 1.18 -2.31 35.38
N SER A 414 1.49 -1.12 35.89
CA SER A 414 0.48 -0.21 36.45
C SER A 414 -0.12 0.69 35.37
N LEU A 415 -1.26 1.31 35.66
CA LEU A 415 -1.92 2.27 34.76
C LEU A 415 -1.79 3.70 35.32
N ASN A 416 -1.37 4.63 34.46
CA ASN A 416 -1.26 6.03 34.79
C ASN A 416 -2.51 6.75 34.24
N LEU A 417 -3.58 6.81 35.04
CA LEU A 417 -4.87 7.44 34.68
C LEU A 417 -4.98 8.83 35.31
N THR A 418 -3.98 9.67 35.05
CA THR A 418 -3.76 10.95 35.74
C THR A 418 -4.41 12.16 35.06
N GLY A 419 -5.15 11.95 33.97
CA GLY A 419 -5.73 13.02 33.16
C GLY A 419 -4.75 13.67 32.18
N VAL A 420 -5.19 14.77 31.56
CA VAL A 420 -4.42 15.50 30.54
C VAL A 420 -3.83 16.78 31.11
N ALA A 421 -2.51 16.94 30.99
CA ALA A 421 -1.81 18.17 31.30
C ALA A 421 -1.11 18.73 30.05
N ALA A 422 -1.12 20.05 29.91
CA ALA A 422 -0.36 20.75 28.89
C ALA A 422 0.32 21.98 29.51
N GLY A 423 1.59 22.20 29.18
CA GLY A 423 2.38 23.30 29.69
C GLY A 423 3.16 23.99 28.58
N THR A 424 3.47 25.27 28.78
CA THR A 424 4.36 26.05 27.91
C THR A 424 5.59 26.45 28.71
N ILE A 425 6.78 26.12 28.20
CA ILE A 425 8.04 26.59 28.76
C ILE A 425 8.30 28.00 28.24
N HIS A 426 8.55 28.94 29.16
CA HIS A 426 8.89 30.32 28.85
C HIS A 426 10.39 30.55 28.99
N LEU A 427 11.05 30.93 27.90
CA LEU A 427 12.50 31.08 27.79
C LEU A 427 12.97 32.54 27.77
N ARG A 428 12.06 33.52 27.81
CA ARG A 428 12.41 34.95 27.69
C ARG A 428 13.54 35.37 28.62
N ASP A 429 13.44 35.06 29.91
CA ASP A 429 14.42 35.50 30.90
C ASP A 429 15.74 34.73 30.79
N MET A 430 15.69 33.45 30.39
CA MET A 430 16.88 32.67 30.08
C MET A 430 17.63 33.29 28.89
N LEU A 431 16.91 33.60 27.80
CA LEU A 431 17.47 34.26 26.62
C LEU A 431 18.07 35.62 26.99
N ALA A 432 17.36 36.43 27.78
CA ALA A 432 17.85 37.72 28.23
C ALA A 432 19.15 37.61 29.05
N LYS A 433 19.25 36.60 29.95
CA LYS A 433 20.49 36.32 30.69
C LYS A 433 21.66 35.97 29.76
N LEU A 434 21.38 35.24 28.67
CA LEU A 434 22.36 34.93 27.64
C LEU A 434 22.72 36.13 26.74
N GLY A 435 22.05 37.27 26.88
CA GLY A 435 22.24 38.42 25.97
C GLY A 435 21.52 38.24 24.63
N ILE A 436 20.48 37.40 24.59
CA ILE A 436 19.60 37.20 23.44
C ILE A 436 18.24 37.84 23.74
N GLN A 437 17.82 38.77 22.92
CA GLN A 437 16.48 39.33 22.93
C GLN A 437 15.62 38.66 21.85
N ALA A 438 14.40 38.25 22.20
CA ALA A 438 13.41 37.80 21.23
C ALA A 438 12.33 38.87 21.06
N GLU A 439 11.97 39.17 19.82
CA GLU A 439 10.85 40.04 19.47
C GLU A 439 9.93 39.34 18.47
N ALA A 440 8.62 39.62 18.54
CA ALA A 440 7.65 39.01 17.65
C ALA A 440 6.54 39.99 17.24
N VAL A 441 6.11 39.84 15.99
CA VAL A 441 4.91 40.47 15.44
C VAL A 441 3.88 39.37 15.25
N ARG A 442 2.71 39.47 15.88
CA ARG A 442 1.66 38.46 15.80
C ARG A 442 0.34 39.09 15.44
N ILE A 443 -0.44 38.42 14.60
CA ILE A 443 -1.80 38.83 14.28
C ILE A 443 -2.77 37.99 15.11
N ALA A 444 -3.60 38.71 15.87
CA ALA A 444 -4.69 38.23 16.71
C ALA A 444 -4.34 37.61 18.09
N GLU A 445 -5.35 37.60 18.96
CA GLU A 445 -5.20 37.44 20.41
C GLU A 445 -4.75 36.04 20.86
N TYR A 446 -5.22 34.98 20.18
CA TYR A 446 -4.95 33.59 20.56
C TYR A 446 -3.69 33.00 19.94
N LYS A 447 -2.99 33.73 19.06
CA LYS A 447 -1.72 33.25 18.49
C LYS A 447 -0.61 33.34 19.55
N ALA A 448 -0.50 32.28 20.36
CA ALA A 448 0.34 32.25 21.56
C ALA A 448 1.72 31.61 21.36
N ALA A 449 1.97 30.96 20.22
CA ALA A 449 3.24 30.29 19.93
C ALA A 449 4.51 31.13 20.22
N PRO A 450 4.60 32.42 19.82
CA PRO A 450 5.78 33.22 20.14
C PRO A 450 5.91 33.59 21.63
N GLU A 451 4.85 33.51 22.44
CA GLU A 451 4.86 33.91 23.86
C GLU A 451 5.87 33.12 24.69
N ALA A 452 6.18 31.88 24.28
CA ALA A 452 7.23 31.05 24.88
C ALA A 452 8.60 31.73 24.86
N LEU A 453 8.88 32.60 23.88
CA LEU A 453 10.18 33.25 23.73
C LEU A 453 10.16 34.72 24.16
N ILE A 454 9.01 35.39 24.04
CA ILE A 454 8.90 36.84 24.27
C ILE A 454 8.25 37.21 25.61
N ARG A 455 7.69 36.25 26.36
CA ARG A 455 7.05 36.50 27.67
C ARG A 455 7.58 35.56 28.76
N GLN A 456 7.44 36.00 30.01
CA GLN A 456 7.64 35.17 31.22
C GLN A 456 6.51 34.17 31.45
N SER A 457 5.30 34.50 31.00
CA SER A 457 4.10 33.70 31.20
C SER A 457 3.11 33.91 30.06
N SER A 458 2.23 32.92 29.88
CA SER A 458 1.18 32.94 28.87
C SER A 458 0.12 33.99 29.19
N THR A 459 -0.40 34.64 28.15
CA THR A 459 -1.51 35.58 28.31
C THR A 459 -2.80 34.89 28.73
N GLU A 460 -3.72 35.65 29.34
CA GLU A 460 -5.04 35.14 29.75
C GLU A 460 -5.82 34.43 28.62
N PRO A 461 -5.94 35.00 27.40
CA PRO A 461 -6.55 34.30 26.27
C PRO A 461 -5.85 32.97 25.92
N ALA A 462 -4.51 32.93 26.00
CA ALA A 462 -3.73 31.73 25.73
C ALA A 462 -3.97 30.64 26.79
N ARG A 463 -4.04 31.02 28.08
CA ARG A 463 -4.37 30.10 29.17
C ARG A 463 -5.77 29.52 29.02
N ARG A 464 -6.77 30.35 28.71
CA ARG A 464 -8.16 29.90 28.55
C ARG A 464 -8.33 28.92 27.40
N GLN A 465 -7.74 29.17 26.23
CA GLN A 465 -7.87 28.24 25.10
C GLN A 465 -7.18 26.89 25.36
N LEU A 466 -6.02 26.90 26.04
CA LEU A 466 -5.29 25.67 26.32
C LEU A 466 -6.06 24.82 27.34
N ARG A 467 -6.63 25.47 28.36
CA ARG A 467 -7.51 24.85 29.36
C ARG A 467 -8.74 24.20 28.70
N ALA A 468 -9.44 24.95 27.86
CA ALA A 468 -10.61 24.42 27.15
C ALA A 468 -10.25 23.20 26.28
N TYR A 469 -9.10 23.24 25.58
CA TYR A 469 -8.63 22.10 24.79
C TYR A 469 -8.34 20.86 25.64
N ILE A 470 -7.63 20.99 26.77
CA ILE A 470 -7.32 19.83 27.61
C ILE A 470 -8.57 19.27 28.30
N GLU A 471 -9.53 20.12 28.68
CA GLU A 471 -10.81 19.72 29.27
C GLU A 471 -11.65 18.92 28.26
N ASP A 472 -11.72 19.37 27.00
CA ASP A 472 -12.39 18.64 25.91
C ASP A 472 -11.79 17.25 25.69
N VAL A 473 -10.45 17.18 25.59
CA VAL A 473 -9.73 15.91 25.35
C VAL A 473 -9.93 14.95 26.53
N ASP A 474 -9.74 15.44 27.75
CA ASP A 474 -9.87 14.62 28.96
C ASP A 474 -11.30 14.09 29.12
N SER A 475 -12.32 14.95 28.96
CA SER A 475 -13.73 14.56 29.02
C SER A 475 -14.06 13.48 27.99
N HIS A 476 -13.56 13.62 26.76
CA HIS A 476 -13.77 12.61 25.72
C HIS A 476 -13.10 11.27 26.05
N VAL A 477 -11.84 11.30 26.48
CA VAL A 477 -11.06 10.09 26.79
C VAL A 477 -11.69 9.32 27.95
N ILE A 478 -12.07 10.01 29.01
CA ILE A 478 -12.69 9.41 30.19
C ILE A 478 -14.04 8.80 29.84
N ALA A 479 -14.89 9.52 29.10
CA ALA A 479 -16.18 8.98 28.66
C ALA A 479 -16.01 7.72 27.79
N ALA A 480 -15.02 7.69 26.90
CA ALA A 480 -14.76 6.54 26.04
C ALA A 480 -14.20 5.33 26.81
N ILE A 481 -13.31 5.56 27.77
CA ILE A 481 -12.82 4.49 28.67
C ILE A 481 -13.98 3.93 29.50
N ALA A 482 -14.80 4.81 30.09
CA ALA A 482 -15.93 4.43 30.92
C ALA A 482 -16.92 3.54 30.13
N ALA A 483 -17.25 3.96 28.91
CA ALA A 483 -18.09 3.19 28.00
C ALA A 483 -17.45 1.85 27.60
N GLY A 484 -16.16 1.84 27.27
CA GLY A 484 -15.43 0.63 26.86
C GLY A 484 -15.34 -0.43 27.96
N ARG A 485 -15.06 0.00 29.19
CA ARG A 485 -14.93 -0.88 30.37
C ARG A 485 -16.23 -1.11 31.13
N LYS A 486 -17.32 -0.42 30.75
CA LYS A 486 -18.62 -0.46 31.42
C LYS A 486 -18.51 -0.11 32.91
N ILE A 487 -17.77 0.96 33.20
CA ILE A 487 -17.58 1.50 34.54
C ILE A 487 -18.25 2.86 34.63
N ASP A 488 -18.66 3.24 35.83
CA ASP A 488 -19.20 4.57 36.08
C ASP A 488 -18.13 5.65 35.84
N GLN A 489 -18.54 6.75 35.23
CA GLN A 489 -17.60 7.83 34.89
C GLN A 489 -17.04 8.51 36.14
N ALA A 490 -17.86 8.75 37.17
CA ALA A 490 -17.39 9.38 38.40
C ALA A 490 -16.40 8.47 39.15
N ALA A 491 -16.61 7.15 39.12
CA ALA A 491 -15.64 6.20 39.65
C ALA A 491 -14.28 6.25 38.93
N LEU A 492 -14.28 6.40 37.60
CA LEU A 492 -13.04 6.57 36.82
C LEU A 492 -12.37 7.93 37.11
N GLU A 493 -13.15 8.99 37.28
CA GLU A 493 -12.64 10.31 37.66
C GLU A 493 -12.01 10.31 39.04
N ALA A 494 -12.59 9.60 40.01
CA ALA A 494 -12.01 9.43 41.34
C ALA A 494 -10.62 8.76 41.29
N LEU A 495 -10.37 7.88 40.30
CA LEU A 495 -9.05 7.26 40.13
C LEU A 495 -7.96 8.24 39.71
N LYS A 496 -8.30 9.42 39.18
CA LYS A 496 -7.32 10.49 38.88
C LYS A 496 -6.64 11.04 40.13
N ALA A 497 -7.24 10.85 41.31
CA ALA A 497 -6.61 11.21 42.58
C ALA A 497 -5.41 10.30 42.92
N HIS A 498 -5.28 9.15 42.27
CA HIS A 498 -4.13 8.27 42.41
C HIS A 498 -3.08 8.60 41.35
N SER A 499 -1.82 8.76 41.78
CA SER A 499 -0.69 8.95 40.86
C SER A 499 -0.45 7.74 39.96
N VAL A 500 -0.72 6.54 40.50
CA VAL A 500 -0.58 5.26 39.80
C VAL A 500 -1.70 4.33 40.25
N VAL A 501 -2.37 3.70 39.30
CA VAL A 501 -3.33 2.61 39.56
C VAL A 501 -2.60 1.29 39.45
N THR A 502 -2.39 0.63 40.59
CA THR A 502 -1.70 -0.67 40.65
C THR A 502 -2.49 -1.75 39.89
N PRO A 503 -1.84 -2.84 39.44
CA PRO A 503 -2.52 -3.96 38.78
C PRO A 503 -3.73 -4.48 39.57
N ARG A 504 -3.58 -4.65 40.89
CA ARG A 504 -4.66 -5.11 41.78
C ARG A 504 -5.83 -4.13 41.84
N GLN A 505 -5.55 -2.82 41.91
CA GLN A 505 -6.59 -1.79 41.86
C GLN A 505 -7.29 -1.79 40.50
N ALA A 506 -6.53 -1.90 39.40
CA ALA A 506 -7.08 -1.96 38.05
C ALA A 506 -8.04 -3.15 37.87
N LEU A 507 -7.67 -4.32 38.38
CA LEU A 507 -8.55 -5.49 38.36
C LEU A 507 -9.80 -5.30 39.24
N LYS A 508 -9.64 -4.79 40.47
CA LYS A 508 -10.76 -4.51 41.38
C LYS A 508 -11.74 -3.49 40.80
N ALA A 509 -11.23 -2.47 40.11
CA ALA A 509 -11.99 -1.44 39.43
C ALA A 509 -12.51 -1.87 38.04
N LYS A 510 -12.29 -3.13 37.62
CA LYS A 510 -12.69 -3.69 36.32
C LYS A 510 -12.09 -2.96 35.10
N LEU A 511 -11.01 -2.21 35.30
CA LEU A 511 -10.24 -1.57 34.24
C LEU A 511 -9.57 -2.60 33.33
N VAL A 512 -9.28 -3.80 33.86
CA VAL A 512 -8.68 -4.92 33.13
C VAL A 512 -9.41 -6.22 33.46
N ASP A 513 -9.26 -7.23 32.61
CA ASP A 513 -9.88 -8.55 32.75
C ASP A 513 -8.98 -9.56 33.46
N GLY A 514 -7.68 -9.31 33.52
CA GLY A 514 -6.72 -10.18 34.18
C GLY A 514 -5.27 -9.82 33.86
N PHE A 515 -4.38 -10.70 34.28
CA PHE A 515 -2.95 -10.57 34.04
C PHE A 515 -2.42 -11.73 33.19
N ALA A 516 -1.40 -11.47 32.40
CA ALA A 516 -0.74 -12.45 31.56
C ALA A 516 0.76 -12.16 31.44
N HIS A 517 1.59 -13.19 31.55
CA HIS A 517 2.95 -13.15 31.01
C HIS A 517 2.93 -13.39 29.48
N PRO A 518 3.98 -12.97 28.73
CA PRO A 518 4.01 -13.12 27.27
C PRO A 518 3.78 -14.54 26.76
N ASP A 519 4.27 -15.55 27.48
CA ASP A 519 4.09 -16.99 27.20
C ASP A 519 2.65 -17.46 27.44
N GLN A 520 1.93 -16.83 28.37
CA GLN A 520 0.55 -17.16 28.73
C GLN A 520 -0.48 -16.53 27.79
N LEU A 521 -0.14 -15.42 27.13
CA LEU A 521 -1.07 -14.64 26.29
C LEU A 521 -1.74 -15.51 25.22
N GLY A 522 -0.98 -16.39 24.56
CA GLY A 522 -1.53 -17.26 23.51
C GLY A 522 -2.66 -18.14 24.03
N LYS A 523 -2.44 -18.82 25.16
CA LYS A 523 -3.43 -19.72 25.77
C LYS A 523 -4.68 -18.96 26.23
N LEU A 524 -4.49 -17.81 26.89
CA LEU A 524 -5.60 -16.97 27.36
C LEU A 524 -6.42 -16.39 26.21
N ALA A 525 -5.75 -15.87 25.19
CA ALA A 525 -6.42 -15.33 24.02
C ALA A 525 -7.16 -16.42 23.24
N THR A 526 -6.59 -17.61 23.05
CA THR A 526 -7.31 -18.74 22.42
C THR A 526 -8.56 -19.12 23.20
N ARG A 527 -8.49 -19.19 24.54
CA ARG A 527 -9.65 -19.45 25.40
C ARG A 527 -10.75 -18.41 25.18
N ASP A 528 -10.42 -17.13 25.28
CA ASP A 528 -11.41 -16.05 25.21
C ASP A 528 -12.01 -15.86 23.80
N LEU A 529 -11.22 -16.21 22.78
CA LEU A 529 -11.63 -16.25 21.39
C LEU A 529 -12.39 -17.54 21.01
N GLY A 530 -12.63 -18.45 21.96
CA GLY A 530 -13.44 -19.66 21.74
C GLY A 530 -12.71 -20.79 21.02
N GLY A 531 -11.43 -21.00 21.32
CA GLY A 531 -10.62 -22.08 20.76
C GLY A 531 -10.01 -21.75 19.39
N LEU A 532 -10.17 -20.52 18.89
CA LEU A 532 -9.61 -20.10 17.61
C LEU A 532 -8.07 -20.18 17.64
N ALA A 533 -7.51 -20.82 16.61
CA ALA A 533 -6.07 -20.79 16.37
C ALA A 533 -5.63 -19.35 16.11
N ILE A 534 -4.62 -18.89 16.84
CA ILE A 534 -4.05 -17.55 16.66
C ILE A 534 -2.90 -17.67 15.67
N GLY A 535 -3.16 -17.25 14.43
CA GLY A 535 -2.14 -17.15 13.40
C GLY A 535 -1.45 -15.79 13.43
N SER A 536 -0.25 -15.75 12.87
CA SER A 536 0.32 -14.48 12.40
C SER A 536 -0.52 -13.92 11.25
N VAL A 537 -0.32 -12.64 10.97
CA VAL A 537 -0.87 -12.00 9.77
C VAL A 537 -0.36 -12.77 8.56
N ARG A 538 -1.25 -13.49 7.85
CA ARG A 538 -0.93 -14.11 6.57
C ARG A 538 -0.66 -12.99 5.56
N GLY A 539 0.30 -13.19 4.66
CA GLY A 539 0.58 -12.26 3.56
C GLY A 539 -0.66 -11.99 2.71
N ALA A 540 -0.66 -10.88 1.97
CA ALA A 540 -1.72 -10.55 1.03
C ALA A 540 -1.95 -11.74 0.09
N GLU A 541 -3.22 -12.09 -0.14
CA GLU A 541 -3.53 -13.14 -1.10
C GLU A 541 -3.17 -12.68 -2.51
N ALA A 542 -2.94 -13.63 -3.42
CA ALA A 542 -2.60 -13.37 -4.80
C ALA A 542 -3.71 -12.55 -5.45
N ASP A 543 -3.27 -11.65 -6.30
CA ASP A 543 -4.08 -10.59 -6.86
C ASP A 543 -5.32 -11.14 -7.53
N SER A 544 -6.48 -10.74 -7.01
CA SER A 544 -7.78 -11.12 -7.53
C SER A 544 -8.17 -10.36 -8.81
N ARG A 545 -7.44 -9.29 -9.10
CA ARG A 545 -7.73 -8.35 -10.20
C ARG A 545 -6.49 -8.11 -11.03
N TRP A 546 -6.70 -7.92 -12.33
CA TRP A 546 -5.65 -7.54 -13.27
C TRP A 546 -5.07 -6.15 -12.95
N VAL A 547 -5.94 -5.22 -12.56
CA VAL A 547 -5.57 -3.86 -12.19
C VAL A 547 -6.32 -3.48 -10.91
N TYR A 548 -5.60 -2.93 -9.94
CA TYR A 548 -6.18 -2.45 -8.70
C TYR A 548 -6.37 -0.94 -8.72
N PRO A 549 -7.56 -0.45 -8.33
CA PRO A 549 -7.71 0.95 -7.99
C PRO A 549 -6.73 1.34 -6.88
N ARG A 550 -6.15 2.54 -6.99
CA ARG A 550 -5.13 3.02 -6.04
C ARG A 550 -5.58 4.32 -5.40
N ILE A 551 -5.45 4.36 -4.07
CA ILE A 551 -5.63 5.60 -3.31
C ILE A 551 -4.27 6.07 -2.83
N ALA A 552 -3.88 7.28 -3.25
CA ALA A 552 -2.64 7.88 -2.80
C ALA A 552 -2.82 8.44 -1.38
N VAL A 553 -2.02 7.98 -0.42
CA VAL A 553 -1.97 8.52 0.94
C VAL A 553 -0.73 9.39 1.05
N ILE A 554 -0.94 10.71 1.14
CA ILE A 554 0.11 11.73 1.16
C ILE A 554 0.31 12.22 2.59
N TYR A 555 1.53 12.10 3.11
CA TYR A 555 1.86 12.44 4.50
C TYR A 555 2.39 13.88 4.60
N VAL A 556 1.72 14.70 5.42
CA VAL A 556 2.17 16.01 5.90
C VAL A 556 2.49 15.85 7.38
N GLU A 557 3.69 15.36 7.69
CA GLU A 557 4.12 15.01 9.05
C GLU A 557 5.20 15.97 9.54
N GLY A 558 5.07 16.44 10.79
CA GLY A 558 6.05 17.33 11.41
C GLY A 558 5.95 18.78 10.94
N THR A 559 6.99 19.58 11.25
CA THR A 559 7.04 20.99 10.88
C THR A 559 7.21 21.17 9.37
N ILE A 560 6.35 21.99 8.76
CA ILE A 560 6.43 22.30 7.33
C ILE A 560 7.58 23.27 7.09
N SER A 561 8.66 22.78 6.50
CA SER A 561 9.88 23.54 6.24
C SER A 561 9.98 23.97 4.76
N PRO A 562 10.66 25.09 4.46
CA PRO A 562 10.92 25.53 3.09
C PRO A 562 12.06 24.72 2.44
N GLY A 563 12.26 24.93 1.14
CA GLY A 563 13.41 24.42 0.39
C GLY A 563 13.38 22.93 0.08
N GLU A 564 14.45 22.43 -0.52
CA GLU A 564 14.67 20.99 -0.72
C GLU A 564 15.24 20.36 0.54
N PRO A 565 14.94 19.08 0.83
CA PRO A 565 15.52 18.39 1.96
C PRO A 565 17.04 18.30 1.80
N ALA A 566 17.78 18.73 2.82
CA ALA A 566 19.22 18.56 2.84
C ALA A 566 19.60 17.06 2.95
N PRO A 567 20.71 16.62 2.33
CA PRO A 567 21.26 15.29 2.56
C PRO A 567 21.46 15.06 4.07
N SER A 568 20.92 13.95 4.58
CA SER A 568 20.99 13.60 6.00
C SER A 568 21.37 12.13 6.14
N LEU A 569 22.37 11.86 6.99
CA LEU A 569 22.78 10.50 7.34
C LEU A 569 21.68 9.73 8.09
N PHE A 570 20.69 10.42 8.65
CA PHE A 570 19.63 9.88 9.49
C PHE A 570 18.24 9.90 8.84
N GLY A 571 18.20 10.06 7.51
CA GLY A 571 16.96 10.16 6.72
C GLY A 571 16.47 11.60 6.55
N GLN A 572 15.63 11.81 5.54
CA GLN A 572 15.09 13.13 5.18
C GLN A 572 13.64 13.29 5.68
N THR A 573 13.36 14.42 6.33
CA THR A 573 11.97 14.85 6.58
C THR A 573 11.46 15.60 5.34
N PRO A 574 10.33 15.19 4.73
CA PRO A 574 9.82 15.88 3.55
C PRO A 574 9.51 17.36 3.83
N THR A 575 10.04 18.23 2.99
CA THR A 575 9.75 19.67 3.02
C THR A 575 8.46 20.00 2.25
N GLY A 576 7.97 21.24 2.37
CA GLY A 576 6.76 21.67 1.65
C GLY A 576 6.80 21.41 0.14
N PRO A 577 7.87 21.77 -0.58
CA PRO A 577 8.01 21.48 -2.01
C PRO A 577 7.95 19.99 -2.36
N VAL A 578 8.55 19.12 -1.54
CA VAL A 578 8.50 17.65 -1.76
C VAL A 578 7.08 17.13 -1.63
N ILE A 579 6.35 17.60 -0.62
CA ILE A 579 4.96 17.20 -0.40
C ILE A 579 4.06 17.73 -1.54
N ALA A 580 4.24 18.98 -1.96
CA ALA A 580 3.52 19.57 -3.08
C ALA A 580 3.75 18.78 -4.39
N ARG A 581 4.99 18.41 -4.71
CA ARG A 581 5.29 17.53 -5.86
C ARG A 581 4.67 16.15 -5.73
N ALA A 582 4.59 15.58 -4.52
CA ALA A 582 3.89 14.32 -4.31
C ALA A 582 2.39 14.42 -4.61
N ILE A 583 1.74 15.53 -4.24
CA ILE A 583 0.35 15.82 -4.59
C ILE A 583 0.20 15.97 -6.10
N ALA A 584 1.06 16.77 -6.74
CA ALA A 584 1.05 16.95 -8.19
C ALA A 584 1.24 15.62 -8.95
N LYS A 585 2.14 14.75 -8.48
CA LYS A 585 2.36 13.40 -9.02
C LYS A 585 1.14 12.50 -8.85
N ALA A 586 0.49 12.54 -7.69
CA ALA A 586 -0.75 11.80 -7.48
C ALA A 586 -1.89 12.31 -8.39
N ARG A 587 -1.98 13.63 -8.59
CA ARG A 587 -2.94 14.28 -9.49
C ARG A 587 -2.77 13.85 -10.94
N SER A 588 -1.53 13.79 -11.45
CA SER A 588 -1.26 13.43 -12.86
C SER A 588 -1.20 11.94 -13.14
N ASN A 589 -1.05 11.09 -12.11
CA ASN A 589 -0.92 9.65 -12.29
C ASN A 589 -2.29 8.99 -12.62
N PRO A 590 -2.50 8.42 -13.83
CA PRO A 590 -3.77 7.78 -14.20
C PRO A 590 -4.08 6.52 -13.37
N GLU A 591 -3.12 5.96 -12.63
CA GLU A 591 -3.35 4.84 -11.72
C GLU A 591 -3.93 5.23 -10.36
N VAL A 592 -4.04 6.52 -10.05
CA VAL A 592 -4.54 7.00 -8.76
C VAL A 592 -5.97 7.50 -8.92
N ASP A 593 -6.92 6.85 -8.25
CA ASP A 593 -8.35 7.16 -8.35
C ASP A 593 -8.78 8.23 -7.34
N ALA A 594 -8.12 8.31 -6.19
CA ALA A 594 -8.36 9.31 -5.15
C ALA A 594 -7.10 9.62 -4.33
N VAL A 595 -7.14 10.74 -3.61
CA VAL A 595 -6.05 11.21 -2.75
C VAL A 595 -6.55 11.38 -1.32
N VAL A 596 -5.81 10.82 -0.36
CA VAL A 596 -5.96 11.06 1.07
C VAL A 596 -4.76 11.87 1.56
N ILE A 597 -4.98 13.07 2.10
CA ILE A 597 -3.94 13.87 2.74
C ILE A 597 -3.95 13.57 4.24
N ARG A 598 -2.94 12.84 4.73
CA ARG A 598 -2.74 12.55 6.15
C ARG A 598 -1.90 13.67 6.78
N VAL A 599 -2.51 14.48 7.63
CA VAL A 599 -1.87 15.64 8.27
C VAL A 599 -1.62 15.38 9.75
N SER A 600 -0.36 15.37 10.15
CA SER A 600 0.09 15.37 11.54
C SER A 600 1.17 16.44 11.72
N SER A 601 0.78 17.71 11.62
CA SER A 601 1.67 18.87 11.58
C SER A 601 1.18 20.04 12.47
N PRO A 602 2.07 20.64 13.29
CA PRO A 602 1.78 21.90 14.00
C PRO A 602 1.81 23.13 13.07
N GLY A 603 2.12 22.94 11.79
CA GLY A 603 2.34 24.00 10.81
C GLY A 603 3.82 24.24 10.54
N GLY A 604 4.15 25.46 10.15
CA GLY A 604 5.50 25.83 9.78
C GLY A 604 5.53 27.08 8.91
N GLU A 605 6.44 27.08 7.94
CA GLU A 605 6.65 28.19 7.02
C GLU A 605 5.42 28.39 6.11
N VAL A 606 5.06 29.66 5.87
CA VAL A 606 3.79 30.05 5.24
C VAL A 606 3.78 29.70 3.76
N GLN A 607 4.84 30.03 3.01
CA GLN A 607 4.95 29.77 1.59
C GLN A 607 4.90 28.26 1.28
N ALA A 608 5.62 27.45 2.03
CA ALA A 608 5.64 25.99 1.95
C ALA A 608 4.26 25.39 2.24
N SER A 609 3.55 25.92 3.24
CA SER A 609 2.18 25.51 3.57
C SER A 609 1.19 25.91 2.48
N GLU A 610 1.35 27.10 1.90
CA GLU A 610 0.54 27.64 0.81
C GLU A 610 0.73 26.83 -0.47
N LEU A 611 1.97 26.43 -0.78
CA LEU A 611 2.30 25.58 -1.92
C LEU A 611 1.60 24.21 -1.81
N ILE A 612 1.61 23.59 -0.62
CA ILE A 612 0.85 22.36 -0.37
C ILE A 612 -0.64 22.61 -0.60
N ALA A 613 -1.20 23.66 0.03
CA ALA A 613 -2.61 23.99 -0.06
C ALA A 613 -3.05 24.25 -1.52
N ARG A 614 -2.20 24.89 -2.32
CA ARG A 614 -2.43 25.13 -3.74
C ARG A 614 -2.48 23.84 -4.54
N GLU A 615 -1.58 22.89 -4.30
CA GLU A 615 -1.64 21.59 -4.96
C GLU A 615 -2.86 20.76 -4.54
N VAL A 616 -3.32 20.89 -3.28
CA VAL A 616 -4.60 20.30 -2.84
C VAL A 616 -5.77 20.93 -3.61
N GLU A 617 -5.84 22.26 -3.73
CA GLU A 617 -6.88 22.98 -4.50
C GLU A 617 -6.94 22.49 -5.96
N LEU A 618 -5.79 22.43 -6.62
CA LEU A 618 -5.69 21.98 -8.01
C LEU A 618 -6.04 20.50 -8.18
N THR A 619 -5.84 19.67 -7.15
CA THR A 619 -6.15 18.24 -7.19
C THR A 619 -7.64 17.99 -6.99
N ARG A 620 -8.28 18.72 -6.06
CA ARG A 620 -9.72 18.63 -5.76
C ARG A 620 -10.61 18.72 -7.00
N GLY A 621 -10.20 19.52 -7.99
CA GLY A 621 -10.93 19.67 -9.27
C GLY A 621 -10.76 18.52 -10.26
N LYS A 622 -9.80 17.60 -10.02
CA LYS A 622 -9.49 16.48 -10.93
C LYS A 622 -9.73 15.12 -10.30
N LYS A 623 -9.50 14.98 -9.00
CA LYS A 623 -9.65 13.74 -8.23
C LYS A 623 -10.22 14.04 -6.85
N PRO A 624 -10.99 13.13 -6.25
CA PRO A 624 -11.43 13.29 -4.86
C PRO A 624 -10.23 13.47 -3.92
N VAL A 625 -10.29 14.48 -3.06
CA VAL A 625 -9.27 14.74 -2.03
C VAL A 625 -9.90 14.72 -0.64
N VAL A 626 -9.54 13.73 0.17
CA VAL A 626 -10.03 13.60 1.55
C VAL A 626 -8.87 13.86 2.51
N VAL A 627 -9.10 14.64 3.55
CA VAL A 627 -8.09 14.93 4.59
C VAL A 627 -8.37 14.09 5.82
N SER A 628 -7.31 13.50 6.39
CA SER A 628 -7.31 12.87 7.70
C SER A 628 -6.33 13.60 8.61
N MET A 629 -6.82 14.21 9.67
CA MET A 629 -5.99 14.85 10.69
C MET A 629 -5.63 13.85 11.78
N GLY A 630 -4.33 13.72 12.07
CA GLY A 630 -3.79 12.89 13.14
C GLY A 630 -3.83 13.59 14.50
N ASP A 631 -2.72 13.52 15.24
CA ASP A 631 -2.64 14.15 16.56
C ASP A 631 -2.76 15.68 16.48
N VAL A 632 -2.17 16.29 15.45
CA VAL A 632 -2.17 17.74 15.25
C VAL A 632 -2.31 18.11 13.77
N ALA A 633 -3.16 19.09 13.46
CA ALA A 633 -3.27 19.69 12.13
C ALA A 633 -3.63 21.16 12.29
N ALA A 634 -2.64 21.96 12.70
CA ALA A 634 -2.84 23.36 13.11
C ALA A 634 -1.96 24.31 12.28
N SER A 635 -2.35 25.59 12.20
CA SER A 635 -1.60 26.63 11.47
C SER A 635 -1.37 26.21 10.01
N GLY A 636 -0.12 26.07 9.56
CA GLY A 636 0.20 25.56 8.21
C GLY A 636 -0.38 24.17 7.91
N GLY A 637 -0.53 23.31 8.93
CA GLY A 637 -1.19 22.00 8.77
C GLY A 637 -2.69 22.14 8.47
N TYR A 638 -3.37 23.12 9.09
CA TYR A 638 -4.75 23.43 8.74
C TYR A 638 -4.85 24.10 7.36
N MET A 639 -3.89 24.95 7.00
CA MET A 639 -3.78 25.52 5.65
C MET A 639 -3.71 24.43 4.57
N ALA A 640 -2.85 23.42 4.77
CA ALA A 640 -2.74 22.25 3.89
C ALA A 640 -4.03 21.41 3.82
N SER A 641 -4.94 21.55 4.79
CA SER A 641 -6.19 20.80 4.90
C SER A 641 -7.40 21.53 4.31
N ALA A 642 -7.33 22.86 4.18
CA ALA A 642 -8.49 23.71 3.92
C ALA A 642 -9.23 23.38 2.61
N TRP A 643 -8.52 22.88 1.62
CA TRP A 643 -9.07 22.55 0.30
C TRP A 643 -9.61 21.12 0.15
N GLY A 644 -9.52 20.28 1.20
CA GLY A 644 -10.08 18.93 1.15
C GLY A 644 -11.59 18.94 0.86
N ASP A 645 -12.04 18.00 0.03
CA ASP A 645 -13.47 17.77 -0.22
C ASP A 645 -14.21 17.36 1.05
N VAL A 646 -13.51 16.58 1.90
CA VAL A 646 -13.94 16.18 3.24
C VAL A 646 -12.74 16.22 4.16
N VAL A 647 -12.93 16.68 5.40
CA VAL A 647 -11.91 16.74 6.44
C VAL A 647 -12.39 15.95 7.66
N TYR A 648 -11.66 14.87 7.95
CA TYR A 648 -11.81 14.06 9.16
C TYR A 648 -10.79 14.45 10.21
N ALA A 649 -11.23 14.52 11.47
CA ALA A 649 -10.33 14.58 12.62
C ALA A 649 -10.87 13.72 13.78
N SER A 650 -9.98 13.19 14.61
CA SER A 650 -10.38 12.58 15.89
C SER A 650 -10.98 13.66 16.79
N PRO A 651 -11.94 13.34 17.68
CA PRO A 651 -12.40 14.25 18.73
C PRO A 651 -11.25 14.93 19.51
N THR A 652 -10.12 14.24 19.66
CA THR A 652 -8.94 14.67 20.42
C THR A 652 -7.83 15.31 19.57
N THR A 653 -8.02 15.47 18.26
CA THR A 653 -7.04 16.15 17.39
C THR A 653 -6.93 17.62 17.78
N LEU A 654 -5.70 18.17 17.83
CA LEU A 654 -5.49 19.62 17.94
C LEU A 654 -5.48 20.24 16.54
N THR A 655 -6.42 21.13 16.24
CA THR A 655 -6.53 21.78 14.93
C THR A 655 -6.84 23.28 15.04
N GLY A 656 -7.06 23.94 13.89
CA GLY A 656 -7.23 25.38 13.78
C GLY A 656 -5.89 26.11 13.82
N SER A 657 -5.69 26.98 14.80
CA SER A 657 -4.58 27.94 14.89
C SER A 657 -4.43 28.79 13.62
N ILE A 658 -5.56 29.20 13.04
CA ILE A 658 -5.62 30.07 11.86
C ILE A 658 -5.15 31.46 12.28
N GLY A 659 -3.85 31.72 12.10
CA GLY A 659 -3.16 32.91 12.57
C GLY A 659 -1.69 32.87 12.20
N ILE A 660 -1.05 34.04 12.16
CA ILE A 660 0.32 34.22 11.66
C ILE A 660 1.13 35.04 12.65
N PHE A 661 2.43 34.72 12.75
CA PHE A 661 3.40 35.51 13.49
C PHE A 661 4.75 35.51 12.76
N ALA A 662 5.52 36.57 12.99
CA ALA A 662 6.94 36.66 12.71
C ALA A 662 7.70 36.72 14.04
N LEU A 663 8.87 36.09 14.08
CA LEU A 663 9.76 36.06 15.23
C LEU A 663 11.17 36.45 14.76
N LYS A 664 11.80 37.36 15.49
CA LYS A 664 13.21 37.73 15.31
C LYS A 664 13.96 37.55 16.62
N LEU A 665 15.18 37.04 16.51
CA LEU A 665 16.13 36.95 17.60
C LEU A 665 17.21 37.99 17.38
N ASN A 666 17.65 38.61 18.47
CA ASN A 666 18.69 39.61 18.51
C ASN A 666 19.75 39.16 19.54
N ALA A 667 20.93 38.83 19.07
CA ALA A 667 22.09 38.36 19.84
C ALA A 667 23.16 39.47 20.00
N ARG A 668 22.81 40.74 19.81
CA ARG A 668 23.74 41.88 19.92
C ARG A 668 24.59 41.85 21.19
N ASP A 669 24.00 41.48 22.32
CA ASP A 669 24.68 41.50 23.62
C ASP A 669 25.41 40.18 23.90
N LEU A 670 24.98 39.08 23.28
CA LEU A 670 25.64 37.78 23.41
C LEU A 670 26.98 37.76 22.68
N LEU A 671 27.03 38.24 21.43
CA LEU A 671 28.21 38.08 20.57
C LEU A 671 29.49 38.69 21.16
N PRO A 672 29.50 39.92 21.72
CA PRO A 672 30.69 40.46 22.36
C PRO A 672 31.11 39.67 23.62
N ARG A 673 30.16 39.14 24.39
CA ARG A 673 30.44 38.37 25.63
C ARG A 673 31.22 37.08 25.38
N ILE A 674 31.18 36.58 24.16
CA ILE A 674 31.87 35.37 23.73
C ILE A 674 33.00 35.67 22.74
N GLY A 675 33.44 36.93 22.67
CA GLY A 675 34.58 37.35 21.85
C GLY A 675 34.29 37.50 20.36
N VAL A 676 33.02 37.62 19.95
CA VAL A 676 32.64 37.86 18.55
C VAL A 676 32.34 39.34 18.34
N ALA A 677 33.21 40.01 17.59
CA ALA A 677 33.00 41.37 17.10
C ALA A 677 32.13 41.35 15.83
N VAL A 678 31.23 42.32 15.69
CA VAL A 678 30.35 42.45 14.52
C VAL A 678 30.41 43.88 13.99
N GLU A 679 30.86 44.01 12.75
CA GLU A 679 30.79 45.25 11.98
C GLU A 679 29.69 45.10 10.91
N THR A 680 28.96 46.18 10.63
CA THR A 680 27.85 46.15 9.65
C THR A 680 27.93 47.38 8.77
N HIS A 681 28.16 47.16 7.48
CA HIS A 681 28.13 48.19 6.46
C HIS A 681 26.81 48.09 5.70
N ARG A 682 26.09 49.21 5.57
CA ARG A 682 24.75 49.24 4.95
C ARG A 682 24.80 50.11 3.71
N SER A 683 24.36 49.57 2.58
CA SER A 683 24.13 50.33 1.35
C SER A 683 22.75 51.00 1.31
N GLY A 684 21.83 50.62 2.20
CA GLY A 684 20.49 51.19 2.31
C GLY A 684 19.95 51.09 3.73
N GLU A 685 18.95 51.91 4.05
CA GLU A 685 18.43 52.10 5.41
C GLU A 685 18.01 50.79 6.11
N HIS A 686 17.37 49.88 5.37
CA HIS A 686 16.86 48.60 5.87
C HIS A 686 17.69 47.38 5.45
N ALA A 687 18.92 47.59 4.92
CA ALA A 687 19.73 46.51 4.35
C ALA A 687 20.04 45.37 5.35
N ASP A 688 20.07 45.69 6.64
CA ASP A 688 20.34 44.75 7.74
C ASP A 688 19.08 44.45 8.58
N GLN A 689 17.86 44.66 8.06
CA GLN A 689 16.60 44.44 8.80
C GLN A 689 16.44 43.01 9.34
N ASN A 690 17.00 42.02 8.66
CA ASN A 690 16.98 40.61 9.05
C ASN A 690 18.21 40.19 9.88
N SER A 691 19.06 41.15 10.24
CA SER A 691 20.26 40.90 11.05
C SER A 691 19.91 40.40 12.45
N LEU A 692 20.72 39.48 12.96
CA LEU A 692 20.62 38.98 14.33
C LEU A 692 21.31 39.90 15.35
N VAL A 693 21.87 41.06 14.96
CA VAL A 693 22.65 41.91 15.87
C VAL A 693 22.01 43.26 16.18
N ARG A 694 20.73 43.41 15.83
CA ARG A 694 19.90 44.53 16.26
C ARG A 694 18.41 44.16 16.23
N PRO A 695 17.57 44.81 17.04
CA PRO A 695 16.13 44.68 16.90
C PRO A 695 15.64 45.33 15.60
N TRP A 696 14.37 45.08 15.24
CA TRP A 696 13.69 45.87 14.23
C TRP A 696 13.58 47.34 14.66
N THR A 697 13.72 48.25 13.70
CA THR A 697 13.27 49.63 13.90
C THR A 697 11.74 49.66 13.96
N GLU A 698 11.16 50.75 14.47
CA GLU A 698 9.70 50.87 14.48
C GLU A 698 9.12 50.83 13.06
N ASP A 699 9.83 51.37 12.07
CA ASP A 699 9.40 51.29 10.68
C ASP A 699 9.42 49.86 10.13
N GLU A 700 10.50 49.11 10.34
CA GLU A 700 10.61 47.70 9.95
C GLU A 700 9.57 46.83 10.67
N ARG A 701 9.27 47.15 11.92
CA ARG A 701 8.25 46.47 12.72
C ARG A 701 6.84 46.75 12.17
N ARG A 702 6.53 48.00 11.80
CA ARG A 702 5.27 48.34 11.11
C ARG A 702 5.17 47.66 9.74
N GLY A 703 6.25 47.66 8.96
CA GLY A 703 6.33 46.95 7.68
C GLY A 703 6.06 45.45 7.82
N THR A 704 6.70 44.82 8.81
CA THR A 704 6.48 43.41 9.16
C THR A 704 5.03 43.16 9.61
N ALA A 705 4.46 44.05 10.43
CA ALA A 705 3.05 43.94 10.86
C ALA A 705 2.07 44.02 9.69
N LYS A 706 2.31 44.94 8.74
CA LYS A 706 1.53 45.05 7.51
C LYS A 706 1.63 43.77 6.68
N GLN A 707 2.83 43.21 6.51
CA GLN A 707 3.03 41.95 5.80
C GLN A 707 2.31 40.78 6.50
N MET A 708 2.43 40.66 7.83
CA MET A 708 1.77 39.60 8.59
C MET A 708 0.24 39.71 8.52
N LEU A 709 -0.31 40.92 8.51
CA LEU A 709 -1.75 41.15 8.34
C LEU A 709 -2.23 40.68 6.96
N GLN A 710 -1.51 41.03 5.89
CA GLN A 710 -1.84 40.57 4.53
C GLN A 710 -1.81 39.04 4.41
N LEU A 711 -0.80 38.39 4.99
CA LEU A 711 -0.74 36.92 5.01
C LEU A 711 -1.89 36.33 5.84
N TYR A 712 -2.27 36.96 6.95
CA TYR A 712 -3.38 36.51 7.78
C TYR A 712 -4.71 36.60 7.01
N GLU A 713 -4.97 37.73 6.35
CA GLU A 713 -6.16 37.93 5.51
C GLU A 713 -6.21 36.91 4.37
N ARG A 714 -5.08 36.64 3.71
CA ARG A 714 -4.97 35.57 2.70
C ARG A 714 -5.32 34.21 3.28
N PHE A 715 -4.83 33.89 4.48
CA PHE A 715 -5.13 32.61 5.12
C PHE A 715 -6.62 32.49 5.50
N VAL A 716 -7.21 33.53 6.07
CA VAL A 716 -8.65 33.57 6.40
C VAL A 716 -9.49 33.43 5.12
N ALA A 717 -9.15 34.14 4.05
CA ALA A 717 -9.83 34.05 2.76
C ALA A 717 -9.72 32.65 2.13
N MET A 718 -8.54 32.03 2.22
CA MET A 718 -8.33 30.64 1.76
C MET A 718 -9.23 29.67 2.51
N VAL A 719 -9.28 29.76 3.85
CA VAL A 719 -10.15 28.89 4.66
C VAL A 719 -11.61 29.13 4.32
N ALA A 720 -12.05 30.38 4.20
CA ALA A 720 -13.42 30.73 3.81
C ALA A 720 -13.80 30.09 2.46
N LYS A 721 -12.93 30.22 1.45
CA LYS A 721 -13.17 29.65 0.12
C LYS A 721 -13.12 28.11 0.12
N GLY A 722 -12.11 27.51 0.74
CA GLY A 722 -11.91 26.06 0.75
C GLY A 722 -13.00 25.30 1.53
N ARG A 723 -13.37 25.85 2.70
CA ARG A 723 -14.42 25.29 3.59
C ARG A 723 -15.83 25.76 3.24
N LYS A 724 -15.99 26.67 2.27
CA LYS A 724 -17.27 27.29 1.90
C LYS A 724 -17.97 27.96 3.10
N LEU A 725 -17.19 28.65 3.93
CA LEU A 725 -17.69 29.40 5.08
C LEU A 725 -17.70 30.91 4.78
N PRO A 726 -18.67 31.68 5.31
CA PRO A 726 -18.64 33.14 5.18
C PRO A 726 -17.34 33.72 5.77
N LEU A 727 -16.73 34.69 5.08
CA LEU A 727 -15.46 35.29 5.48
C LEU A 727 -15.51 35.83 6.93
N ALA A 728 -16.60 36.52 7.29
CA ALA A 728 -16.81 37.04 8.64
C ALA A 728 -16.86 35.92 9.70
N ARG A 729 -17.48 34.77 9.38
CA ARG A 729 -17.52 33.61 10.27
C ARG A 729 -16.12 33.05 10.48
N VAL A 730 -15.33 32.88 9.42
CA VAL A 730 -13.94 32.43 9.55
C VAL A 730 -13.11 33.45 10.33
N GLY A 731 -13.30 34.74 10.11
CA GLY A 731 -12.64 35.80 10.88
C GLY A 731 -12.86 35.66 12.40
N ASN A 732 -14.07 35.30 12.82
CA ASN A 732 -14.41 35.04 14.23
C ASN A 732 -13.82 33.72 14.76
N LEU A 733 -13.86 32.67 13.94
CA LEU A 733 -13.31 31.35 14.29
C LEU A 733 -11.79 31.30 14.28
N ALA A 734 -11.14 32.20 13.54
CA ALA A 734 -9.70 32.27 13.37
C ALA A 734 -9.03 32.92 14.59
N ARG A 735 -8.30 34.02 14.40
CA ARG A 735 -7.63 34.77 15.46
C ARG A 735 -6.54 33.98 16.21
N GLY A 736 -6.00 32.94 15.58
CA GLY A 736 -4.96 32.07 16.12
C GLY A 736 -5.45 30.98 17.08
N ARG A 737 -6.78 30.82 17.25
CA ARG A 737 -7.38 29.91 18.23
C ARG A 737 -7.18 28.44 17.86
N VAL A 738 -6.83 27.61 18.83
CA VAL A 738 -6.78 26.14 18.69
C VAL A 738 -8.11 25.51 19.10
N TYR A 739 -8.43 24.37 18.49
CA TYR A 739 -9.65 23.61 18.77
C TYR A 739 -9.31 22.13 18.96
N SER A 740 -10.06 21.45 19.84
CA SER A 740 -10.20 20.00 19.77
C SER A 740 -10.92 19.62 18.46
N GLY A 741 -10.75 18.40 17.96
CA GLY A 741 -11.47 17.97 16.76
C GLY A 741 -12.98 17.94 16.98
N ALA A 742 -13.43 17.67 18.22
CA ALA A 742 -14.85 17.78 18.60
C ALA A 742 -15.35 19.23 18.47
N ALA A 743 -14.63 20.20 19.02
CA ALA A 743 -14.99 21.61 18.93
C ALA A 743 -14.90 22.12 17.47
N ALA A 744 -13.86 21.73 16.73
CA ALA A 744 -13.67 22.08 15.33
C ALA A 744 -14.84 21.60 14.45
N HIS A 745 -15.36 20.40 14.72
CA HIS A 745 -16.55 19.88 14.04
C HIS A 745 -17.79 20.72 14.36
N ALA A 746 -18.01 21.03 15.65
CA ALA A 746 -19.16 21.83 16.08
C ALA A 746 -19.20 23.22 15.44
N VAL A 747 -18.04 23.85 15.21
CA VAL A 747 -17.96 25.16 14.57
C VAL A 747 -17.87 25.12 13.04
N GLY A 748 -17.74 23.95 12.43
CA GLY A 748 -17.68 23.72 10.98
C GLY A 748 -16.29 23.89 10.34
N LEU A 749 -15.21 23.84 11.12
CA LEU A 749 -13.83 23.86 10.60
C LEU A 749 -13.40 22.50 10.03
N ILE A 750 -14.07 21.41 10.42
CA ILE A 750 -13.94 20.07 9.83
C ILE A 750 -15.34 19.52 9.52
N ASP A 751 -15.42 18.47 8.70
CA ASP A 751 -16.71 17.91 8.27
C ASP A 751 -17.17 16.76 9.15
N HIS A 752 -16.25 15.88 9.56
CA HIS A 752 -16.59 14.65 10.26
C HIS A 752 -15.58 14.30 11.35
N ARG A 753 -16.09 13.61 12.39
CA ARG A 753 -15.25 12.97 13.40
C ARG A 753 -14.85 11.59 12.89
N GLY A 754 -13.56 11.26 12.91
CA GLY A 754 -13.04 9.99 12.42
C GLY A 754 -11.53 10.01 12.16
N GLY A 755 -11.02 8.89 11.66
CA GLY A 755 -9.59 8.66 11.45
C GLY A 755 -9.19 8.45 9.99
N VAL A 756 -8.00 7.90 9.78
CA VAL A 756 -7.49 7.58 8.44
C VAL A 756 -8.32 6.51 7.74
N ALA A 757 -8.85 5.53 8.48
CA ALA A 757 -9.69 4.47 7.91
C ALA A 757 -11.00 5.05 7.33
N ASP A 758 -11.59 6.04 8.00
CA ASP A 758 -12.79 6.75 7.52
C ASP A 758 -12.46 7.61 6.30
N ALA A 759 -11.33 8.31 6.31
CA ALA A 759 -10.88 9.09 5.17
C ALA A 759 -10.64 8.22 3.92
N ILE A 760 -10.04 7.04 4.08
CA ILE A 760 -9.83 6.08 2.97
C ILE A 760 -11.19 5.54 2.49
N ALA A 761 -12.11 5.19 3.39
CA ALA A 761 -13.45 4.74 3.02
C ALA A 761 -14.23 5.83 2.25
N GLU A 762 -14.13 7.09 2.66
CA GLU A 762 -14.75 8.23 1.96
C GLU A 762 -14.10 8.48 0.60
N ALA A 763 -12.77 8.37 0.50
CA ALA A 763 -12.05 8.47 -0.75
C ALA A 763 -12.51 7.37 -1.74
N ARG A 764 -12.66 6.13 -1.26
CA ARG A 764 -13.25 5.01 -2.05
C ARG A 764 -14.65 5.35 -2.56
N ARG A 765 -15.52 5.87 -1.67
CA ARG A 765 -16.90 6.21 -2.01
C ARG A 765 -16.96 7.29 -3.09
N ARG A 766 -16.15 8.35 -2.94
CA ARG A 766 -16.10 9.47 -3.90
C ARG A 766 -15.49 9.08 -5.24
N ALA A 767 -14.53 8.16 -5.25
CA ALA A 767 -13.99 7.56 -6.47
C ALA A 767 -14.90 6.46 -7.07
N LYS A 768 -16.08 6.22 -6.50
CA LYS A 768 -17.06 5.22 -6.95
C LYS A 768 -16.48 3.79 -6.99
N LEU A 769 -15.57 3.48 -6.09
CA LEU A 769 -14.87 2.19 -6.04
C LEU A 769 -15.67 1.09 -5.30
N GLY A 770 -16.77 1.42 -4.61
CA GLY A 770 -17.62 0.43 -3.93
C GLY A 770 -16.84 -0.56 -3.04
N GLY A 771 -17.24 -1.83 -3.10
CA GLY A 771 -16.59 -2.95 -2.39
C GLY A 771 -15.25 -3.41 -2.97
N THR A 772 -14.81 -2.83 -4.09
CA THR A 772 -13.57 -3.20 -4.78
C THR A 772 -12.36 -3.14 -3.86
N GLU A 773 -11.52 -4.18 -3.91
CA GLU A 773 -10.23 -4.20 -3.25
C GLU A 773 -9.32 -3.09 -3.81
N ILE A 774 -8.64 -2.35 -2.93
CA ILE A 774 -7.83 -1.19 -3.30
C ILE A 774 -6.39 -1.35 -2.83
N ARG A 775 -5.45 -0.66 -3.50
CA ARG A 775 -4.06 -0.56 -3.04
C ARG A 775 -3.73 0.85 -2.57
N LEU A 776 -3.08 0.97 -1.42
CA LEU A 776 -2.62 2.27 -0.92
C LEU A 776 -1.26 2.62 -1.52
N LEU A 777 -1.16 3.79 -2.14
CA LEU A 777 0.11 4.37 -2.61
C LEU A 777 0.60 5.43 -1.63
N HIS A 778 1.62 5.11 -0.84
CA HIS A 778 2.17 6.02 0.16
C HIS A 778 3.19 7.02 -0.43
N LEU A 779 2.96 8.33 -0.22
CA LEU A 779 3.77 9.42 -0.76
C LEU A 779 4.04 10.53 0.29
N PRO A 780 5.11 11.33 0.19
CA PRO A 780 6.25 11.16 -0.72
C PRO A 780 7.05 9.89 -0.40
N ARG A 781 7.70 9.28 -1.38
CA ARG A 781 8.58 8.14 -1.10
C ARG A 781 9.72 8.63 -0.21
N VAL A 782 10.00 7.90 0.87
CA VAL A 782 11.14 8.20 1.75
C VAL A 782 12.24 7.25 1.29
N GLU A 783 13.31 7.79 0.75
CA GLU A 783 14.50 7.01 0.42
C GLU A 783 15.12 6.51 1.73
N ARG A 784 15.31 5.19 1.84
CA ARG A 784 15.94 4.59 3.03
C ARG A 784 17.41 5.00 3.05
N SER A 785 17.91 5.42 4.21
CA SER A 785 19.33 5.71 4.35
C SER A 785 20.16 4.42 4.31
N LEU A 786 21.45 4.52 3.96
CA LEU A 786 22.37 3.37 3.97
C LEU A 786 22.41 2.71 5.38
N ALA A 787 22.28 3.51 6.44
CA ALA A 787 22.19 3.01 7.81
C ALA A 787 20.90 2.23 8.09
N GLU A 788 19.75 2.68 7.57
CA GLU A 788 18.48 1.92 7.66
C GLU A 788 18.50 0.63 6.82
N ILE A 789 19.23 0.64 5.70
CA ILE A 789 19.47 -0.54 4.86
C ILE A 789 20.36 -1.55 5.60
N LEU A 790 21.33 -1.07 6.39
CA LEU A 790 22.25 -1.86 7.20
C LEU A 790 21.76 -2.16 8.64
N GLY A 791 20.50 -1.86 8.95
CA GLY A 791 19.85 -2.25 10.21
C GLY A 791 20.05 -1.31 11.42
N GLY A 792 20.53 -0.09 11.20
CA GLY A 792 20.70 0.93 12.25
C GLY A 792 19.37 1.53 12.76
N PRO A 793 19.34 2.09 13.98
CA PRO A 793 18.14 2.71 14.56
C PRO A 793 17.75 4.01 13.85
N SER A 794 16.46 4.18 13.55
CA SER A 794 15.87 5.39 12.96
C SER A 794 15.61 6.47 14.03
N ALA A 795 16.05 7.71 13.80
CA ALA A 795 15.88 8.82 14.72
C ALA A 795 14.41 9.28 14.83
N GLY A 796 13.93 9.46 16.07
CA GLY A 796 12.57 9.95 16.37
C GLY A 796 12.43 11.46 16.24
N GLN A 797 11.23 11.92 15.86
CA GLN A 797 10.89 13.33 15.70
C GLN A 797 10.53 13.98 17.04
N GLY A 798 11.30 14.98 17.47
CA GLY A 798 10.94 15.90 18.55
C GLY A 798 10.16 17.12 18.02
N GLY A 799 9.31 17.71 18.87
CA GLY A 799 8.42 18.83 18.53
C GLY A 799 9.15 20.17 18.25
N VAL A 800 8.41 21.28 18.31
CA VAL A 800 8.84 22.65 17.92
C VAL A 800 10.21 23.09 18.50
N ILE A 801 10.61 22.57 19.67
CA ILE A 801 11.94 22.81 20.28
C ILE A 801 13.06 22.10 19.49
N ALA A 802 12.81 20.91 18.93
CA ALA A 802 13.77 20.17 18.12
C ALA A 802 14.04 20.82 16.75
N GLY A 803 13.15 21.68 16.25
CA GLY A 803 13.42 22.53 15.08
C GLY A 803 14.34 23.72 15.40
N LEU A 804 14.34 24.17 16.67
CA LEU A 804 15.30 25.14 17.18
C LEU A 804 16.63 24.49 17.57
N ALA A 805 16.64 23.20 17.94
CA ALA A 805 17.83 22.48 18.36
C ALA A 805 18.98 22.49 17.33
N PRO A 806 18.80 22.29 16.00
CA PRO A 806 19.90 22.41 15.05
C PRO A 806 20.34 23.87 14.80
N ARG A 807 19.45 24.85 14.98
CA ARG A 807 19.80 26.29 14.92
C ARG A 807 20.56 26.73 16.18
N MET A 808 20.15 26.23 17.33
CA MET A 808 20.84 26.40 18.62
C MET A 808 22.13 25.59 18.66
N ALA A 809 22.20 24.39 18.07
CA ALA A 809 23.41 23.58 17.97
C ALA A 809 24.39 24.15 16.95
N GLY A 810 23.89 24.76 15.86
CA GLY A 810 24.69 25.57 14.94
C GLY A 810 25.25 26.80 15.64
N LEU A 811 24.43 27.49 16.44
CA LEU A 811 24.90 28.57 17.31
C LEU A 811 25.96 28.04 18.30
N LEU A 812 25.65 27.01 19.09
CA LEU A 812 26.56 26.40 20.08
C LEU A 812 27.86 25.84 19.47
N ARG A 813 27.84 25.36 18.22
CA ARG A 813 29.05 24.95 17.48
C ARG A 813 29.90 26.14 17.03
N VAL A 814 29.27 27.26 16.68
CA VAL A 814 29.97 28.49 16.30
C VAL A 814 30.49 29.24 17.53
N LEU A 815 29.78 29.15 18.67
CA LEU A 815 30.13 29.83 19.92
C LEU A 815 31.14 29.08 20.81
N TRP A 816 31.63 27.90 20.40
CA TRP A 816 32.51 27.10 21.26
C TRP A 816 33.65 26.38 20.50
N PRO A 817 34.71 27.09 20.09
CA PRO A 817 35.97 26.46 19.69
C PRO A 817 36.67 25.92 20.95
N ALA A 818 37.13 24.67 20.87
CA ALA A 818 37.69 23.84 21.93
C ALA A 818 38.60 24.54 22.98
N ARG A 819 38.30 24.32 24.26
CA ARG A 819 39.17 23.75 25.34
C ARG A 819 38.50 23.97 26.70
N GLY A 820 37.58 23.08 27.07
CA GLY A 820 36.82 23.14 28.34
C GLY A 820 35.53 22.32 28.33
N GLY A 821 35.09 21.83 27.17
CA GLY A 821 33.81 21.13 27.00
C GLY A 821 33.76 19.68 27.53
N GLN A 822 34.85 19.11 28.03
CA GLN A 822 34.83 17.71 28.51
C GLN A 822 34.06 17.55 29.83
N THR A 823 34.01 18.56 30.68
CA THR A 823 33.38 18.44 32.01
C THR A 823 31.87 18.62 32.00
N LEU A 824 31.31 19.49 31.14
CA LEU A 824 29.86 19.69 31.06
C LEU A 824 29.17 18.68 30.12
N TYR A 825 29.84 18.27 29.05
CA TYR A 825 29.35 17.18 28.17
C TYR A 825 29.35 15.85 28.93
N ALA A 826 30.34 15.59 29.79
CA ALA A 826 30.34 14.44 30.72
C ALA A 826 29.28 14.56 31.83
N ALA A 827 28.98 15.78 32.31
CA ALA A 827 27.94 16.01 33.32
C ALA A 827 26.51 15.92 32.76
N LEU A 828 26.32 16.17 31.46
CA LEU A 828 25.02 16.09 30.77
C LEU A 828 24.81 14.77 30.03
N LEU A 829 25.86 13.97 29.80
CA LEU A 829 25.79 12.64 29.19
C LEU A 829 24.72 11.72 29.84
N PRO A 830 24.53 11.70 31.17
CA PRO A 830 23.51 10.86 31.81
C PRO A 830 22.06 11.28 31.50
N TYR A 831 21.85 12.45 30.90
CA TYR A 831 20.52 13.01 30.61
C TYR A 831 20.15 12.96 29.12
N PHE A 832 21.05 12.52 28.24
CA PHE A 832 20.86 12.54 26.78
C PHE A 832 21.06 11.19 26.06
N GLU A 833 21.37 10.11 26.77
CA GLU A 833 21.25 8.74 26.25
C GLU A 833 20.09 8.01 26.98
N PRO A 834 19.40 7.07 26.31
CA PRO A 834 18.08 6.55 26.72
C PRO A 834 18.04 5.80 28.04
#